data_AF-A0AAE4Z001-F1
#
_entry.id   AF-A0AAE4Z001-F1
#
_cell.length_a   1.000
_cell.length_b   1.000
_cell.length_c   1.000
_cell.angle_alpha   90.00
_cell.angle_beta   90.00
_cell.angle_gamma   90.00
#
_symmetry.space_group_name_H-M   'P 1'
#
loop_
_entity.id
_entity.type
_entity.pdbx_description
1 polymer ?
#
loop_
_entity_poly.entity_id
_entity_poly.type
_entity_poly.pdbx_seq_one_letter_code
_entity_poly.pdbx_strand_id
1 'polypeptide(L)'
;MSKNLNKTYDIIIYKGGEFMNHKNISLLKERRRDMNIRKIENIVKDFTLIFFISMIITFVPLFKVHASSTTPIVGRAQLTQDQAFNYFRTRNSEKSDQAVKNFISIVWQEANLEGIKPDVAFMQIMKETNFLRFTGDVKECQNNFAGIGATGGGVSGAYFKDTRTGVRAVVQHLKAYCSTEGLRTSCVDPRFTYVKRGISPYVEWLGIGENPNYPDQGWAADNNYGKSIASMMQVAKNLSSSHENNIDTVQPNYKAKIQTYDIMEGNKYITDKKLEVNKLYTIKGYASSENGVLYEFWAKDVSAGVWTKIRDYKEDRYANWTPNKSGQYIIKVNVKDKNSNLELDGKAEKTFTVIAGNTKPGKAKIQTYDIMEGNKYITDKKLEVNKLYTIKGYASSENGVLYEFWAKDVSTGVWAKIREYKEDRYANWTPNKSGQYIIKVNVKDKNSNLELDGKVEKTFTVIAGNTKPEKAKIQTYDIMEGNKYITDKKLEVNKLYTIKGYASSENGVLYEFWVKDVSAGVWTKIRDYKEDRYANWTPNKSGQYIIKVNVKDKNSNLELDGKVEKTFIVIAGNTKPGKAKIQTYDIMEGNKYITDKKLEVNKLYTIKGYASSENGVLYEFWAKNESEGNWIKIKDYSSDRCANWTPNKSGQYIIKVNVKDKNSNLELDGKVEKTFMVIPKGEKPGKAKIQTYDIMEGNKYVTSKKLDLNKKYTIKAYASSSNGVLYEFWIKDVRKGNWVKIRDYKEDRLATFSVSNQSSYIIKVNVKDKYSLNSVDSYVEKNFTIGDLMRTIVLDAGHGGRDSGALSSQATGRLHEADIVQKITIKLGNLLKKAGYNVIYTRDKIDLYNYPSVTQNLEDRINVANSIKADLFMSIHADSFDVSSANGYSAHYSSYRPKLDNSGIYEEDDITYDKTPCDAALKSKVLSQLIVNEMSSLGGSNRGISDHNLYVTKNALMPSVLVETGFVSNDAEVRKLNSDSYQNQIAQKLYNAVTKLFNI
;
A
#
# COMPACT_ATOMS: atom_id res chain seq x y z
N MET A 1 -5.89 75.41 -4.49
CA MET A 1 -7.37 75.39 -4.44
C MET A 1 -7.77 74.03 -3.85
N SER A 2 -8.73 73.89 -2.94
CA SER A 2 -9.58 74.83 -2.19
C SER A 2 -9.62 74.37 -0.72
N LYS A 3 -9.23 75.16 0.30
CA LYS A 3 -9.82 76.40 0.88
C LYS A 3 -10.72 76.08 2.10
N ASN A 4 -10.53 76.86 3.17
CA ASN A 4 -11.44 77.13 4.30
C ASN A 4 -11.60 76.08 5.44
N LEU A 5 -11.80 76.46 6.72
CA LEU A 5 -11.51 77.72 7.46
C LEU A 5 -11.64 77.51 9.00
N ASN A 6 -10.82 78.24 9.77
CA ASN A 6 -11.09 78.84 11.10
C ASN A 6 -11.33 78.06 12.43
N LYS A 7 -10.58 78.56 13.45
CA LYS A 7 -10.96 78.97 14.83
C LYS A 7 -10.78 78.04 16.06
N THR A 8 -9.75 78.39 16.87
CA THR A 8 -9.79 78.88 18.28
C THR A 8 -10.85 78.28 19.23
N TYR A 9 -10.52 77.78 20.44
CA TYR A 9 -9.97 78.57 21.57
C TYR A 9 -9.16 77.78 22.63
N ASP A 10 -8.47 78.55 23.48
CA ASP A 10 -7.49 78.20 24.52
C ASP A 10 -8.05 77.49 25.78
N ILE A 11 -7.21 76.76 26.53
CA ILE A 11 -6.70 77.20 27.87
C ILE A 11 -5.72 76.19 28.55
N ILE A 12 -4.49 76.66 28.78
CA ILE A 12 -3.59 76.57 29.96
C ILE A 12 -3.74 75.39 30.97
N ILE A 13 -2.63 74.68 31.31
CA ILE A 13 -1.95 74.66 32.64
C ILE A 13 -0.73 73.71 32.73
N TYR A 14 0.43 74.29 33.06
CA TYR A 14 1.67 73.80 33.72
C TYR A 14 2.33 72.46 33.29
N LYS A 15 3.63 72.41 32.94
CA LYS A 15 4.90 72.76 33.66
C LYS A 15 5.27 71.79 34.79
N GLY A 16 6.46 71.18 34.65
CA GLY A 16 7.19 70.44 35.68
C GLY A 16 8.41 69.77 35.04
N GLY A 17 9.62 70.26 35.33
CA GLY A 17 10.88 69.78 34.75
C GLY A 17 12.01 69.80 35.77
N GLU A 18 13.26 69.73 35.30
CA GLU A 18 14.49 69.60 36.10
C GLU A 18 14.62 68.16 36.72
N PHE A 19 15.80 67.60 37.00
CA PHE A 19 17.10 68.22 37.32
C PHE A 19 18.30 67.78 36.45
N MET A 20 19.42 68.48 36.63
CA MET A 20 20.64 68.41 35.81
C MET A 20 21.77 67.54 36.40
N ASN A 21 22.87 67.49 35.63
CA ASN A 21 24.29 67.40 36.03
C ASN A 21 24.96 66.02 36.17
N HIS A 22 26.29 65.89 35.96
CA HIS A 22 27.22 66.47 34.96
C HIS A 22 28.64 65.88 35.21
N LYS A 23 29.54 65.94 34.20
CA LYS A 23 31.03 65.89 34.33
C LYS A 23 31.65 64.51 34.74
N ASN A 24 32.90 64.15 34.41
CA ASN A 24 33.88 64.74 33.48
C ASN A 24 35.00 63.75 33.02
N ILE A 25 35.51 63.97 31.80
CA ILE A 25 36.93 64.02 31.34
C ILE A 25 37.95 62.96 31.85
N SER A 26 38.52 62.17 30.92
CA SER A 26 39.98 62.11 30.55
C SER A 26 40.19 61.14 29.35
N LEU A 27 40.90 61.42 28.23
CA LEU A 27 42.31 61.85 27.97
C LEU A 27 43.30 60.64 27.97
N LEU A 28 44.21 60.36 27.01
CA LEU A 28 44.84 61.09 25.87
C LEU A 28 45.46 60.17 24.76
N LYS A 29 45.57 60.70 23.50
CA LYS A 29 46.69 60.58 22.48
C LYS A 29 47.13 59.21 21.92
N GLU A 30 47.73 59.06 20.71
CA GLU A 30 47.84 59.76 19.39
C GLU A 30 48.12 58.63 18.32
N ARG A 31 48.56 58.70 17.05
CA ARG A 31 49.16 59.64 16.06
C ARG A 31 48.78 59.14 14.62
N ARG A 32 48.62 59.97 13.57
CA ARG A 32 49.59 60.40 12.50
C ARG A 32 50.35 59.24 11.77
N ARG A 33 50.57 59.19 10.44
CA ARG A 33 50.35 60.07 9.23
C ARG A 33 50.72 59.25 7.93
N ASP A 34 50.46 59.58 6.64
CA ASP A 34 49.59 60.56 5.93
C ASP A 34 49.48 60.29 4.37
N MET A 35 48.60 61.03 3.68
CA MET A 35 48.64 61.56 2.27
C MET A 35 48.86 60.71 0.96
N ASN A 36 47.75 60.47 0.23
CA ASN A 36 47.28 61.14 -1.04
C ASN A 36 47.84 60.93 -2.50
N ILE A 37 46.97 61.31 -3.49
CA ILE A 37 47.22 61.78 -4.90
C ILE A 37 47.40 60.70 -6.03
N ARG A 38 46.92 60.79 -7.31
CA ARG A 38 45.99 61.69 -8.09
C ARG A 38 45.67 61.17 -9.55
N LYS A 39 44.61 61.73 -10.21
CA LYS A 39 44.26 61.82 -11.68
C LYS A 39 43.68 60.59 -12.47
N ILE A 40 42.77 60.65 -13.49
CA ILE A 40 42.19 61.66 -14.47
C ILE A 40 42.95 61.70 -15.84
N GLU A 41 42.43 61.60 -17.10
CA GLU A 41 41.11 61.79 -17.83
C GLU A 41 41.16 61.19 -19.31
N ASN A 42 40.35 61.36 -20.41
CA ASN A 42 39.05 61.99 -20.84
C ASN A 42 38.54 61.46 -22.27
N ILE A 43 37.34 61.89 -22.75
CA ILE A 43 36.83 62.11 -24.17
C ILE A 43 36.60 60.91 -25.16
N VAL A 44 35.76 60.90 -26.23
CA VAL A 44 34.38 61.41 -26.62
C VAL A 44 34.25 61.73 -28.15
N LYS A 45 33.32 61.04 -28.87
CA LYS A 45 32.65 61.36 -30.19
C LYS A 45 33.53 61.56 -31.46
N ASP A 46 33.05 61.39 -32.71
CA ASP A 46 31.78 61.85 -33.34
C ASP A 46 31.34 61.10 -34.64
N PHE A 47 30.34 61.63 -35.37
CA PHE A 47 29.86 61.32 -36.75
C PHE A 47 28.87 60.14 -37.05
N THR A 48 27.59 60.49 -36.89
CA THR A 48 26.38 60.20 -37.73
C THR A 48 26.36 59.16 -38.88
N LEU A 49 25.22 58.43 -38.93
CA LEU A 49 24.27 58.27 -40.07
C LEU A 49 24.00 56.82 -40.59
N ILE A 50 22.88 56.21 -40.15
CA ILE A 50 21.99 55.28 -40.90
C ILE A 50 22.61 53.93 -41.40
N PHE A 51 22.08 52.71 -41.17
CA PHE A 51 20.67 52.23 -41.11
C PHE A 51 20.53 51.02 -40.13
N PHE A 52 19.49 51.02 -39.27
CA PHE A 52 18.85 49.89 -38.54
C PHE A 52 19.47 49.13 -37.31
N ILE A 53 18.68 49.16 -36.22
CA ILE A 53 18.41 48.13 -35.17
C ILE A 53 19.52 47.74 -34.15
N SER A 54 19.28 47.72 -32.82
CA SER A 54 18.30 48.43 -31.96
C SER A 54 18.68 48.39 -30.45
N MET A 55 18.11 49.32 -29.67
CA MET A 55 17.72 49.24 -28.24
C MET A 55 18.76 49.13 -27.07
N ILE A 56 18.74 50.19 -26.25
CA ILE A 56 18.59 50.21 -24.77
C ILE A 56 19.82 50.02 -23.83
N ILE A 57 19.91 50.64 -22.63
CA ILE A 57 19.70 52.05 -22.19
C ILE A 57 20.20 52.27 -20.72
N THR A 58 20.97 53.35 -20.52
CA THR A 58 21.21 54.18 -19.29
C THR A 58 21.35 53.65 -17.84
N PHE A 59 22.34 54.24 -17.15
CA PHE A 59 22.32 54.80 -15.78
C PHE A 59 22.41 53.91 -14.51
N VAL A 60 23.26 54.36 -13.57
CA VAL A 60 23.38 53.88 -12.17
C VAL A 60 23.67 55.07 -11.22
N PRO A 61 22.94 55.24 -10.11
CA PRO A 61 23.24 56.24 -9.06
C PRO A 61 24.04 55.65 -7.86
N LEU A 62 24.40 56.52 -6.91
CA LEU A 62 25.25 56.22 -5.74
C LEU A 62 24.76 55.05 -4.88
N PHE A 63 25.69 54.19 -4.44
CA PHE A 63 25.48 53.24 -3.34
C PHE A 63 26.13 53.70 -2.04
N LYS A 64 25.36 53.72 -0.95
CA LYS A 64 25.90 53.75 0.42
C LYS A 64 26.51 52.39 0.76
N VAL A 65 27.79 52.37 1.10
CA VAL A 65 28.41 51.23 1.79
C VAL A 65 27.68 51.03 3.13
N HIS A 66 26.99 49.91 3.28
CA HIS A 66 26.44 49.48 4.56
C HIS A 66 27.48 48.64 5.29
N ALA A 67 27.61 48.81 6.61
CA ALA A 67 28.30 47.83 7.44
C ALA A 67 27.57 46.47 7.32
N SER A 68 28.31 45.38 7.18
CA SER A 68 27.72 44.04 7.01
C SER A 68 27.01 43.60 8.28
N SER A 69 25.68 43.66 8.28
CA SER A 69 24.84 43.16 9.36
C SER A 69 24.95 41.63 9.43
N THR A 70 25.65 41.11 10.43
CA THR A 70 25.73 39.66 10.68
C THR A 70 24.39 39.12 11.18
N THR A 71 24.06 37.89 10.78
CA THR A 71 22.80 37.22 11.07
C THR A 71 22.91 36.43 12.37
N PRO A 72 22.20 36.79 13.47
CA PRO A 72 22.27 36.03 14.71
C PRO A 72 21.64 34.65 14.56
N ILE A 73 22.23 33.62 15.16
CA ILE A 73 21.67 32.24 15.14
C ILE A 73 20.46 32.10 16.08
N VAL A 74 20.32 32.98 17.07
CA VAL A 74 19.26 32.94 18.10
C VAL A 74 18.04 33.80 17.78
N GLY A 75 16.91 33.46 18.41
CA GLY A 75 15.66 34.23 18.37
C GLY A 75 14.66 33.80 17.29
N ARG A 76 13.71 34.68 16.95
CA ARG A 76 12.63 34.38 16.00
C ARG A 76 13.12 34.30 14.55
N ALA A 77 12.43 33.52 13.72
CA ALA A 77 12.64 33.46 12.27
C ALA A 77 12.37 34.82 11.59
N GLN A 78 13.04 35.07 10.46
CA GLN A 78 12.71 36.14 9.52
C GLN A 78 11.85 35.64 8.35
N LEU A 79 11.95 34.35 7.98
CA LEU A 79 11.13 33.73 6.92
C LEU A 79 9.82 33.14 7.47
N THR A 80 8.78 33.13 6.64
CA THR A 80 7.60 32.27 6.86
C THR A 80 7.87 30.82 6.45
N GLN A 81 7.02 29.88 6.89
CA GLN A 81 7.12 28.48 6.45
C GLN A 81 6.86 28.33 4.94
N ASP A 82 6.00 29.18 4.36
CA ASP A 82 5.74 29.18 2.91
C ASP A 82 6.90 29.78 2.10
N GLN A 83 7.61 30.79 2.61
CA GLN A 83 8.87 31.25 1.99
C GLN A 83 9.95 30.15 2.00
N ALA A 84 10.09 29.43 3.11
CA ALA A 84 11.00 28.29 3.21
C ALA A 84 10.58 27.14 2.26
N PHE A 85 9.28 26.87 2.13
CA PHE A 85 8.73 25.87 1.22
C PHE A 85 8.91 26.25 -0.27
N ASN A 86 8.62 27.50 -0.65
CA ASN A 86 8.84 28.00 -2.00
C ASN A 86 10.33 27.97 -2.36
N TYR A 87 11.20 28.38 -1.43
CA TYR A 87 12.64 28.28 -1.60
C TYR A 87 13.13 26.83 -1.78
N PHE A 88 12.60 25.87 -1.01
CA PHE A 88 12.84 24.44 -1.23
C PHE A 88 12.43 24.02 -2.65
N ARG A 89 11.22 24.40 -3.07
CA ARG A 89 10.62 23.99 -4.35
C ARG A 89 11.39 24.45 -5.58
N THR A 90 12.06 25.61 -5.52
CA THR A 90 12.98 26.04 -6.59
C THR A 90 14.18 25.11 -6.82
N ARG A 91 14.47 24.16 -5.90
CA ARG A 91 15.68 23.31 -5.93
C ARG A 91 15.41 21.82 -5.76
N ASN A 92 14.26 21.40 -5.21
CA ASN A 92 13.85 20.01 -5.14
C ASN A 92 12.34 19.83 -5.41
N SER A 93 12.03 19.08 -6.47
CA SER A 93 10.68 18.68 -6.91
C SER A 93 10.33 17.22 -6.56
N GLU A 94 11.32 16.41 -6.15
CA GLU A 94 11.20 14.96 -5.92
C GLU A 94 10.44 14.62 -4.63
N LYS A 95 10.66 15.39 -3.55
CA LYS A 95 9.92 15.23 -2.29
C LYS A 95 8.49 15.77 -2.45
N SER A 96 7.49 15.21 -1.75
CA SER A 96 6.10 15.67 -1.85
C SER A 96 5.79 16.90 -0.98
N ASP A 97 4.82 17.72 -1.39
CA ASP A 97 4.49 18.99 -0.73
C ASP A 97 4.24 18.83 0.77
N GLN A 98 3.40 17.86 1.14
CA GLN A 98 3.08 17.60 2.53
C GLN A 98 4.29 17.11 3.34
N ALA A 99 5.21 16.35 2.73
CA ALA A 99 6.43 15.91 3.40
C ALA A 99 7.36 17.10 3.69
N VAL A 100 7.53 18.01 2.73
CA VAL A 100 8.34 19.23 2.89
C VAL A 100 7.71 20.17 3.92
N LYS A 101 6.40 20.43 3.85
CA LYS A 101 5.67 21.27 4.82
C LYS A 101 5.69 20.67 6.23
N ASN A 102 5.55 19.34 6.36
CA ASN A 102 5.73 18.64 7.65
C ASN A 102 7.16 18.78 8.18
N PHE A 103 8.18 18.63 7.32
CA PHE A 103 9.58 18.78 7.71
C PHE A 103 9.90 20.20 8.20
N ILE A 104 9.47 21.22 7.45
CA ILE A 104 9.57 22.63 7.84
C ILE A 104 8.89 22.87 9.19
N SER A 105 7.69 22.32 9.42
CA SER A 105 7.00 22.42 10.71
C SER A 105 7.77 21.76 11.86
N ILE A 106 8.45 20.62 11.62
CA ILE A 106 9.33 19.98 12.62
C ILE A 106 10.54 20.88 12.94
N VAL A 107 11.21 21.45 11.93
CA VAL A 107 12.33 22.39 12.12
C VAL A 107 11.90 23.62 12.91
N TRP A 108 10.74 24.21 12.57
CA TRP A 108 10.17 25.32 13.33
C TRP A 108 9.85 24.96 14.79
N GLN A 109 9.38 23.75 15.08
CA GLN A 109 9.07 23.34 16.44
C GLN A 109 10.35 23.11 17.27
N GLU A 110 11.30 22.32 16.77
CA GLU A 110 12.52 21.99 17.52
C GLU A 110 13.45 23.21 17.71
N ALA A 111 13.59 24.07 16.69
CA ALA A 111 14.42 25.27 16.80
C ALA A 111 13.85 26.28 17.81
N ASN A 112 12.54 26.56 17.76
CA ASN A 112 11.88 27.46 18.72
C ASN A 112 11.92 26.92 20.17
N LEU A 113 11.88 25.60 20.39
CA LEU A 113 12.03 25.03 21.73
C LEU A 113 13.37 25.42 22.36
N GLU A 114 14.47 25.29 21.61
CA GLU A 114 15.81 25.61 22.10
C GLU A 114 16.18 27.11 22.04
N GLY A 115 15.43 27.92 21.30
CA GLY A 115 15.68 29.36 21.11
C GLY A 115 16.50 29.72 19.86
N ILE A 116 16.71 28.76 18.97
CA ILE A 116 17.44 28.89 17.71
C ILE A 116 16.48 29.37 16.61
N LYS A 117 16.97 30.18 15.67
CA LYS A 117 16.22 30.61 14.49
C LYS A 117 15.82 29.41 13.61
N PRO A 118 14.52 29.14 13.40
CA PRO A 118 14.07 28.06 12.53
C PRO A 118 14.59 28.10 11.09
N ASP A 119 14.67 29.30 10.52
CA ASP A 119 15.10 29.53 9.14
C ASP A 119 16.62 29.39 8.97
N VAL A 120 17.42 29.73 9.99
CA VAL A 120 18.85 29.39 10.03
C VAL A 120 19.05 27.87 10.04
N ALA A 121 18.39 27.16 10.95
CA ALA A 121 18.47 25.71 11.04
C ALA A 121 17.98 25.02 9.75
N PHE A 122 16.91 25.55 9.15
CA PHE A 122 16.40 25.06 7.87
C PHE A 122 17.40 25.26 6.72
N MET A 123 17.94 26.47 6.54
CA MET A 123 18.87 26.74 5.44
C MET A 123 20.19 25.99 5.60
N GLN A 124 20.67 25.80 6.83
CA GLN A 124 21.80 24.93 7.09
C GLN A 124 21.50 23.48 6.66
N ILE A 125 20.36 22.91 7.07
CA ILE A 125 19.97 21.56 6.64
C ILE A 125 19.85 21.46 5.11
N MET A 126 19.38 22.51 4.43
CA MET A 126 19.32 22.53 2.96
C MET A 126 20.71 22.50 2.31
N LYS A 127 21.70 23.23 2.87
CA LYS A 127 23.10 23.23 2.45
C LYS A 127 23.74 21.84 2.69
N GLU A 128 23.60 21.31 3.90
CA GLU A 128 24.17 20.02 4.35
C GLU A 128 23.63 18.81 3.58
N THR A 129 22.31 18.75 3.37
CA THR A 129 21.65 17.57 2.77
C THR A 129 21.45 17.67 1.26
N ASN A 130 21.97 18.73 0.62
CA ASN A 130 21.68 19.07 -0.78
C ASN A 130 20.16 19.08 -1.05
N PHE A 131 19.43 19.88 -0.27
CA PHE A 131 17.96 19.97 -0.29
C PHE A 131 17.25 18.62 -0.10
N LEU A 132 17.62 17.89 0.96
CA LEU A 132 17.11 16.56 1.33
C LEU A 132 17.36 15.46 0.28
N ARG A 133 18.44 15.56 -0.51
CA ARG A 133 18.87 14.51 -1.45
C ARG A 133 19.93 13.56 -0.90
N PHE A 134 20.70 13.97 0.11
CA PHE A 134 21.69 13.12 0.78
C PHE A 134 22.75 12.56 -0.19
N THR A 135 23.32 13.42 -1.03
CA THR A 135 24.31 13.08 -2.07
C THR A 135 25.75 12.91 -1.54
N GLY A 136 25.93 12.45 -0.30
CA GLY A 136 27.22 12.28 0.36
C GLY A 136 27.26 10.99 1.19
N ASP A 137 28.23 10.88 2.12
CA ASP A 137 28.41 9.67 2.94
C ASP A 137 27.21 9.34 3.86
N VAL A 138 26.44 10.36 4.22
CA VAL A 138 25.25 10.25 5.08
C VAL A 138 24.01 10.01 4.23
N LYS A 139 23.27 8.94 4.52
CA LYS A 139 22.06 8.52 3.81
C LYS A 139 20.79 9.00 4.51
N GLU A 140 19.74 9.30 3.73
CA GLU A 140 18.45 9.83 4.25
C GLU A 140 17.86 9.02 5.41
N CYS A 141 17.96 7.68 5.34
CA CYS A 141 17.46 6.76 6.37
C CYS A 141 18.12 6.92 7.76
N GLN A 142 19.23 7.66 7.86
CA GLN A 142 19.91 7.97 9.11
C GLN A 142 19.31 9.15 9.86
N ASN A 143 18.41 9.93 9.23
CA ASN A 143 17.88 11.19 9.77
C ASN A 143 18.99 12.17 10.23
N ASN A 144 20.20 12.09 9.67
CA ASN A 144 21.33 12.93 10.07
C ASN A 144 21.44 14.11 9.10
N PHE A 145 20.77 15.20 9.43
CA PHE A 145 20.54 16.35 8.55
C PHE A 145 21.70 17.37 8.50
N ALA A 146 22.88 17.00 9.02
CA ALA A 146 23.97 17.92 9.36
C ALA A 146 25.36 17.28 9.37
N GLY A 147 25.54 16.15 8.67
CA GLY A 147 26.84 15.47 8.59
C GLY A 147 27.41 14.98 9.94
N ILE A 148 26.61 14.94 11.02
CA ILE A 148 27.10 14.81 12.41
C ILE A 148 27.93 13.53 12.55
N GLY A 149 29.25 13.68 12.73
CA GLY A 149 30.19 12.57 12.88
C GLY A 149 30.57 11.82 11.60
N ALA A 150 30.16 12.28 10.42
CA ALA A 150 30.78 11.86 9.16
C ALA A 150 32.13 12.57 8.98
N THR A 151 33.07 11.93 8.29
CA THR A 151 34.47 12.41 8.15
C THR A 151 34.99 12.38 6.72
N GLY A 152 34.12 12.15 5.73
CA GLY A 152 34.53 11.78 4.37
C GLY A 152 34.89 10.29 4.25
N GLY A 153 34.97 9.81 3.00
CA GLY A 153 35.50 8.49 2.67
C GLY A 153 34.57 7.31 3.02
N GLY A 154 33.26 7.50 3.02
CA GLY A 154 32.28 6.44 3.28
C GLY A 154 31.93 6.25 4.76
N VAL A 155 32.52 7.02 5.68
CA VAL A 155 32.20 6.99 7.11
C VAL A 155 30.83 7.63 7.33
N SER A 156 29.80 6.79 7.47
CA SER A 156 28.39 7.22 7.41
C SER A 156 27.94 8.16 8.55
N GLY A 157 28.74 8.34 9.60
CA GLY A 157 28.41 9.23 10.73
C GLY A 157 27.25 8.74 11.61
N ALA A 158 26.67 9.66 12.37
CA ALA A 158 25.61 9.37 13.34
C ALA A 158 24.29 8.88 12.70
N TYR A 159 23.51 8.15 13.49
CA TYR A 159 22.17 7.67 13.16
C TYR A 159 21.16 8.16 14.19
N PHE A 160 20.04 8.71 13.73
CA PHE A 160 18.93 9.14 14.57
C PHE A 160 17.65 8.38 14.21
N LYS A 161 16.95 7.89 15.25
CA LYS A 161 15.78 6.99 15.14
C LYS A 161 14.59 7.54 14.35
N ASP A 162 14.46 8.86 14.28
CA ASP A 162 13.37 9.53 13.58
C ASP A 162 13.77 10.96 13.17
N THR A 163 13.04 11.52 12.20
CA THR A 163 13.29 12.84 11.62
C THR A 163 13.33 13.96 12.66
N ARG A 164 12.49 13.90 13.69
CA ARG A 164 12.44 14.92 14.75
C ARG A 164 13.66 14.84 15.66
N THR A 165 14.12 13.64 16.00
CA THR A 165 15.35 13.40 16.77
C THR A 165 16.57 13.88 15.99
N GLY A 166 16.60 13.64 14.69
CA GLY A 166 17.62 14.14 13.77
C GLY A 166 17.69 15.67 13.69
N VAL A 167 16.55 16.31 13.43
CA VAL A 167 16.43 17.78 13.40
C VAL A 167 16.82 18.40 14.75
N ARG A 168 16.41 17.77 15.87
CA ARG A 168 16.82 18.19 17.21
C ARG A 168 18.34 18.13 17.40
N ALA A 169 19.01 17.10 16.89
CA ALA A 169 20.47 17.02 16.96
C ALA A 169 21.14 18.20 16.22
N VAL A 170 20.65 18.61 15.05
CA VAL A 170 21.14 19.81 14.34
C VAL A 170 20.94 21.08 15.17
N VAL A 171 19.73 21.26 15.72
CA VAL A 171 19.39 22.42 16.56
C VAL A 171 20.26 22.48 17.83
N GLN A 172 20.53 21.33 18.45
CA GLN A 172 21.40 21.24 19.63
C GLN A 172 22.87 21.52 19.25
N HIS A 173 23.35 21.02 18.11
CA HIS A 173 24.70 21.33 17.62
C HIS A 173 24.84 22.83 17.34
N LEU A 174 23.86 23.47 16.68
CA LEU A 174 23.82 24.92 16.48
C LEU A 174 23.86 25.69 17.81
N LYS A 175 23.08 25.24 18.80
CA LYS A 175 23.06 25.82 20.14
C LYS A 175 24.37 25.64 20.90
N ALA A 176 25.14 24.60 20.62
CA ALA A 176 26.50 24.45 21.15
C ALA A 176 27.42 25.55 20.58
N TYR A 177 27.44 25.74 19.25
CA TYR A 177 28.24 26.78 18.62
C TYR A 177 27.82 28.20 19.03
N CYS A 178 26.52 28.50 19.13
CA CYS A 178 26.04 29.88 19.30
C CYS A 178 25.77 30.34 20.74
N SER A 179 25.78 29.44 21.73
CA SER A 179 25.42 29.80 23.12
C SER A 179 26.09 28.89 24.16
N THR A 180 26.24 29.43 25.38
CA THR A 180 26.64 28.68 26.59
C THR A 180 25.44 28.20 27.42
N GLU A 181 24.21 28.67 27.15
CA GLU A 181 22.99 28.27 27.86
C GLU A 181 22.75 26.75 27.83
N GLY A 182 22.09 26.21 28.87
CA GLY A 182 21.66 24.81 28.88
C GLY A 182 20.69 24.46 27.75
N LEU A 183 20.68 23.19 27.35
CA LEU A 183 19.62 22.65 26.50
C LEU A 183 18.31 22.58 27.28
N ARG A 184 17.19 22.86 26.61
CA ARG A 184 15.83 22.81 27.16
C ARG A 184 15.18 21.44 26.92
N THR A 185 15.69 20.69 25.96
CA THR A 185 15.34 19.31 25.63
C THR A 185 16.48 18.37 26.01
N SER A 186 16.18 17.07 26.18
CA SER A 186 17.22 16.05 26.41
C SER A 186 18.23 16.04 25.26
N CYS A 187 19.53 16.01 25.60
CA CYS A 187 20.59 15.95 24.60
C CYS A 187 20.48 14.66 23.77
N VAL A 188 20.48 14.80 22.44
CA VAL A 188 20.48 13.71 21.45
C VAL A 188 21.63 13.84 20.45
N ASP A 189 22.26 15.02 20.34
CA ASP A 189 23.49 15.21 19.59
C ASP A 189 24.68 14.47 20.27
N PRO A 190 25.27 13.43 19.64
CA PRO A 190 26.37 12.67 20.21
C PRO A 190 27.71 13.43 20.21
N ARG A 191 27.77 14.64 19.63
CA ARG A 191 28.96 15.50 19.57
C ARG A 191 28.84 16.79 20.39
N PHE A 192 27.74 16.99 21.12
CA PHE A 192 27.48 18.23 21.87
C PHE A 192 28.58 18.60 22.87
N THR A 193 29.24 17.59 23.46
CA THR A 193 30.36 17.75 24.41
C THR A 193 31.71 18.03 23.76
N TYR A 194 31.85 17.85 22.45
CA TYR A 194 33.10 18.11 21.71
C TYR A 194 33.15 19.50 21.08
N VAL A 195 32.02 20.22 21.00
CA VAL A 195 31.96 21.59 20.50
C VAL A 195 32.38 22.57 21.59
N LYS A 196 33.40 23.40 21.32
CA LYS A 196 33.73 24.54 22.19
C LYS A 196 32.56 25.54 22.15
N ARG A 197 31.90 25.74 23.29
CA ARG A 197 30.57 26.37 23.31
C ARG A 197 30.61 27.89 23.20
N GLY A 198 29.62 28.46 22.49
CA GLY A 198 29.41 29.91 22.37
C GLY A 198 30.39 30.67 21.47
N ILE A 199 31.17 29.97 20.63
CA ILE A 199 32.19 30.59 19.77
C ILE A 199 31.62 31.35 18.56
N SER A 200 30.47 30.94 18.01
CA SER A 200 29.89 31.46 16.77
C SER A 200 28.43 31.88 16.97
N PRO A 201 28.14 33.06 17.56
CA PRO A 201 26.77 33.58 17.72
C PRO A 201 26.08 34.00 16.41
N TYR A 202 26.84 34.17 15.31
CA TYR A 202 26.34 34.59 14.00
C TYR A 202 26.55 33.50 12.93
N VAL A 203 25.64 33.45 11.94
CA VAL A 203 25.64 32.47 10.84
C VAL A 203 26.92 32.60 10.01
N GLU A 204 27.38 33.82 9.75
CA GLU A 204 28.56 34.11 8.95
C GLU A 204 29.88 33.76 9.65
N TRP A 205 29.84 33.24 10.88
CA TRP A 205 30.99 32.74 11.65
C TRP A 205 30.95 31.20 11.81
N LEU A 206 30.15 30.49 11.01
CA LEU A 206 30.05 29.03 11.08
C LEU A 206 31.11 28.29 10.26
N GLY A 207 31.75 28.89 9.25
CA GLY A 207 32.89 28.29 8.56
C GLY A 207 34.20 28.46 9.35
N ILE A 208 35.06 27.45 9.28
CA ILE A 208 36.48 27.58 9.68
C ILE A 208 37.10 28.69 8.79
N GLY A 209 37.85 29.59 9.40
CA GLY A 209 38.39 30.80 8.76
C GLY A 209 37.41 31.96 8.61
N GLU A 210 36.11 31.80 8.89
CA GLU A 210 35.13 32.89 8.82
C GLU A 210 34.95 33.67 10.14
N ASN A 211 35.26 33.05 11.28
CA ASN A 211 35.12 33.67 12.60
C ASN A 211 36.37 34.48 12.97
N PRO A 212 36.30 35.82 13.08
CA PRO A 212 37.48 36.65 13.35
C PRO A 212 38.06 36.45 14.76
N ASN A 213 37.31 35.85 15.69
CA ASN A 213 37.75 35.58 17.06
C ASN A 213 38.32 34.16 17.22
N TYR A 214 38.01 33.25 16.30
CA TYR A 214 38.35 31.83 16.36
C TYR A 214 38.61 31.27 14.95
N PRO A 215 39.67 31.72 14.25
CA PRO A 215 39.90 31.36 12.84
C PRO A 215 39.98 29.84 12.62
N ASP A 216 40.61 29.10 13.53
CA ASP A 216 40.78 27.65 13.41
C ASP A 216 39.55 26.83 13.84
N GLN A 217 38.41 27.47 14.14
CA GLN A 217 37.22 26.81 14.68
C GLN A 217 35.94 27.21 13.96
N GLY A 218 35.14 26.20 13.61
CA GLY A 218 33.90 26.33 12.89
C GLY A 218 33.17 24.98 12.82
N TRP A 219 32.05 24.98 12.12
CA TRP A 219 31.22 23.82 11.83
C TRP A 219 31.73 23.04 10.62
N ALA A 220 32.09 23.74 9.53
CA ALA A 220 32.57 23.16 8.28
C ALA A 220 33.85 23.84 7.80
N ALA A 221 34.64 23.11 7.02
CA ALA A 221 35.85 23.62 6.34
C ALA A 221 35.55 24.28 4.97
N ASP A 222 34.27 24.34 4.56
CA ASP A 222 33.82 24.92 3.31
C ASP A 222 34.15 26.43 3.23
N ASN A 223 34.88 26.84 2.19
CA ASN A 223 35.12 28.26 1.91
C ASN A 223 33.80 29.02 1.74
N ASN A 224 33.63 30.10 2.51
CA ASN A 224 32.41 30.93 2.56
C ASN A 224 31.13 30.18 3.03
N TYR A 225 31.26 29.13 3.83
CA TYR A 225 30.15 28.31 4.34
C TYR A 225 29.00 29.13 4.95
N GLY A 226 29.26 29.91 6.00
CA GLY A 226 28.27 30.70 6.73
C GLY A 226 27.69 31.82 5.89
N LYS A 227 28.55 32.50 5.10
CA LYS A 227 28.10 33.50 4.12
C LYS A 227 27.15 32.90 3.08
N SER A 228 27.37 31.64 2.67
CA SER A 228 26.46 30.95 1.74
C SER A 228 25.07 30.73 2.36
N ILE A 229 24.99 30.35 3.64
CA ILE A 229 23.71 30.19 4.37
C ILE A 229 22.99 31.53 4.51
N ALA A 230 23.70 32.62 4.85
CA ALA A 230 23.12 33.96 4.91
C ALA A 230 22.59 34.43 3.53
N SER A 231 23.32 34.14 2.45
CA SER A 231 22.87 34.39 1.07
C SER A 231 21.61 33.57 0.72
N MET A 232 21.56 32.28 1.09
CA MET A 232 20.39 31.42 0.90
C MET A 232 19.14 32.00 1.61
N MET A 233 19.29 32.49 2.85
CA MET A 233 18.21 33.16 3.58
C MET A 233 17.73 34.43 2.86
N GLN A 234 18.64 35.27 2.36
CA GLN A 234 18.27 36.52 1.67
C GLN A 234 17.60 36.27 0.31
N VAL A 235 17.98 35.21 -0.43
CA VAL A 235 17.27 34.79 -1.65
C VAL A 235 15.86 34.26 -1.30
N ALA A 236 15.72 33.46 -0.24
CA ALA A 236 14.41 32.97 0.20
C ALA A 236 13.46 34.10 0.65
N LYS A 237 14.02 35.16 1.26
CA LYS A 237 13.29 36.37 1.69
C LYS A 237 12.78 37.19 0.50
N ASN A 238 13.51 37.17 -0.62
CA ASN A 238 13.21 37.91 -1.84
C ASN A 238 12.33 37.15 -2.84
N LEU A 239 11.99 35.88 -2.57
CA LEU A 239 10.95 35.17 -3.32
C LEU A 239 9.58 35.75 -2.94
N SER A 240 9.10 36.67 -3.77
CA SER A 240 7.74 37.23 -3.65
C SER A 240 6.68 36.13 -3.83
N SER A 241 5.53 36.31 -3.18
CA SER A 241 4.35 35.42 -3.23
C SER A 241 3.68 35.46 -4.60
N SER A 242 4.36 34.90 -5.60
CA SER A 242 4.08 35.03 -7.02
C SER A 242 3.40 33.77 -7.59
N HIS A 243 2.22 33.44 -7.06
CA HIS A 243 1.32 32.41 -7.60
C HIS A 243 -0.17 32.82 -7.55
N GLU A 244 -0.44 34.13 -7.51
CA GLU A 244 -1.77 34.69 -7.81
C GLU A 244 -1.73 35.44 -9.15
N ASN A 245 -2.25 34.80 -10.20
CA ASN A 245 -3.20 35.35 -11.18
C ASN A 245 -3.40 34.40 -12.38
N ASN A 246 -4.60 34.47 -12.98
CA ASN A 246 -5.00 33.85 -14.26
C ASN A 246 -4.85 32.32 -14.41
N ILE A 247 -5.72 31.58 -13.72
CA ILE A 247 -6.71 30.81 -14.48
C ILE A 247 -8.09 31.24 -13.99
N ASP A 248 -8.95 31.69 -14.90
CA ASP A 248 -10.33 32.06 -14.60
C ASP A 248 -11.22 30.82 -14.50
N THR A 249 -10.94 29.98 -13.50
CA THR A 249 -11.91 28.99 -13.02
C THR A 249 -12.76 29.64 -11.94
N VAL A 250 -14.07 29.66 -12.15
CA VAL A 250 -15.03 29.88 -11.04
C VAL A 250 -14.90 28.69 -10.08
N GLN A 251 -13.99 28.81 -9.11
CA GLN A 251 -13.82 27.82 -8.06
C GLN A 251 -15.10 27.79 -7.21
N PRO A 252 -15.84 26.67 -7.14
CA PRO A 252 -16.98 26.55 -6.25
C PRO A 252 -16.50 26.81 -4.82
N ASN A 253 -17.13 27.78 -4.16
CA ASN A 253 -16.74 28.30 -2.85
C ASN A 253 -17.21 27.33 -1.75
N TYR A 254 -16.61 26.13 -1.72
CA TYR A 254 -16.94 25.05 -0.80
C TYR A 254 -16.78 25.50 0.64
N LYS A 255 -17.88 25.45 1.41
CA LYS A 255 -17.90 25.87 2.82
C LYS A 255 -18.61 24.85 3.70
N ALA A 256 -17.98 24.48 4.81
CA ALA A 256 -18.64 23.73 5.86
C ALA A 256 -19.54 24.63 6.71
N LYS A 257 -20.83 24.26 6.78
CA LYS A 257 -21.80 24.89 7.66
C LYS A 257 -21.92 24.07 8.95
N ILE A 258 -21.47 24.63 10.06
CA ILE A 258 -21.76 24.08 11.39
C ILE A 258 -23.19 24.41 11.81
N GLN A 259 -23.95 23.40 12.23
CA GLN A 259 -25.28 23.57 12.81
C GLN A 259 -25.20 23.82 14.32
N THR A 260 -24.43 22.99 15.03
CA THR A 260 -24.30 23.02 16.49
C THR A 260 -23.12 22.15 16.93
N TYR A 261 -22.88 22.08 18.23
CA TYR A 261 -22.12 21.01 18.87
C TYR A 261 -22.75 20.67 20.23
N ASP A 262 -22.60 19.44 20.67
CA ASP A 262 -22.97 19.03 22.04
C ASP A 262 -21.73 18.84 22.91
N ILE A 263 -21.93 18.84 24.22
CA ILE A 263 -20.96 18.32 25.18
C ILE A 263 -21.61 17.14 25.91
N MET A 264 -20.84 16.07 26.08
CA MET A 264 -21.30 14.81 26.67
C MET A 264 -20.39 14.38 27.83
N GLU A 265 -20.97 13.76 28.84
CA GLU A 265 -20.31 13.10 29.96
C GLU A 265 -20.48 11.59 29.78
N GLY A 266 -19.46 10.92 29.26
CA GLY A 266 -19.61 9.58 28.69
C GLY A 266 -20.69 9.58 27.59
N ASN A 267 -21.81 8.91 27.86
CA ASN A 267 -22.96 8.83 26.94
C ASN A 267 -24.08 9.85 27.24
N LYS A 268 -23.97 10.66 28.31
CA LYS A 268 -25.02 11.60 28.74
C LYS A 268 -24.78 12.99 28.15
N TYR A 269 -25.77 13.56 27.47
CA TYR A 269 -25.70 14.92 26.92
C TYR A 269 -25.88 15.98 28.02
N ILE A 270 -25.06 17.04 27.99
CA ILE A 270 -25.13 18.19 28.91
C ILE A 270 -25.96 19.31 28.28
N THR A 271 -27.18 19.49 28.78
CA THR A 271 -28.17 20.45 28.24
C THR A 271 -28.31 21.73 29.06
N ASP A 272 -28.03 21.69 30.36
CA ASP A 272 -28.15 22.82 31.29
C ASP A 272 -26.95 23.80 31.27
N LYS A 273 -25.94 23.49 30.44
CA LYS A 273 -24.66 24.20 30.30
C LYS A 273 -23.79 24.23 31.57
N LYS A 274 -24.01 23.32 32.54
CA LYS A 274 -23.12 23.15 33.70
C LYS A 274 -22.15 22.01 33.49
N LEU A 275 -20.92 22.20 33.95
CA LEU A 275 -19.82 21.21 33.87
C LEU A 275 -19.11 21.18 35.22
N GLU A 276 -18.40 20.09 35.53
CA GLU A 276 -17.64 19.95 36.79
C GLU A 276 -16.12 20.00 36.55
N VAL A 277 -15.40 20.66 37.46
CA VAL A 277 -13.92 20.66 37.47
C VAL A 277 -13.36 19.23 37.52
N ASN A 278 -12.27 19.00 36.79
CA ASN A 278 -11.52 17.74 36.65
C ASN A 278 -12.30 16.55 36.04
N LYS A 279 -13.55 16.77 35.60
CA LYS A 279 -14.38 15.75 34.95
C LYS A 279 -14.16 15.73 33.44
N LEU A 280 -14.12 14.54 32.83
CA LEU A 280 -13.80 14.38 31.40
C LEU A 280 -15.07 14.50 30.55
N TYR A 281 -15.06 15.46 29.62
CA TYR A 281 -16.16 15.72 28.69
C TYR A 281 -15.76 15.48 27.24
N THR A 282 -16.70 14.99 26.43
CA THR A 282 -16.54 14.84 24.98
C THR A 282 -17.40 15.88 24.25
N ILE A 283 -16.74 16.81 23.57
CA ILE A 283 -17.36 17.79 22.68
C ILE A 283 -17.60 17.10 21.32
N LYS A 284 -18.79 17.28 20.73
CA LYS A 284 -19.25 16.61 19.51
C LYS A 284 -19.82 17.62 18.53
N GLY A 285 -19.07 17.94 17.47
CA GLY A 285 -19.52 18.86 16.42
C GLY A 285 -20.57 18.25 15.48
N TYR A 286 -21.46 19.08 14.95
CA TYR A 286 -22.35 18.74 13.84
C TYR A 286 -22.25 19.82 12.78
N ALA A 287 -21.66 19.45 11.65
CA ALA A 287 -21.49 20.30 10.49
C ALA A 287 -21.65 19.48 9.21
N SER A 288 -21.99 20.16 8.13
CA SER A 288 -22.18 19.58 6.79
C SER A 288 -21.42 20.36 5.73
N SER A 289 -20.78 19.63 4.81
CA SER A 289 -20.34 20.11 3.51
C SER A 289 -20.35 18.95 2.51
N GLU A 290 -20.25 19.25 1.23
CA GLU A 290 -20.32 18.26 0.15
C GLU A 290 -19.06 17.39 0.06
N ASN A 291 -17.87 17.94 0.40
CA ASN A 291 -16.60 17.22 0.41
C ASN A 291 -16.22 16.65 1.79
N GLY A 292 -17.06 16.88 2.80
CA GLY A 292 -16.82 16.53 4.20
C GLY A 292 -16.07 17.61 4.99
N VAL A 293 -16.17 17.52 6.32
CA VAL A 293 -15.82 18.60 7.24
C VAL A 293 -14.62 18.27 8.12
N LEU A 294 -13.70 19.23 8.26
CA LEU A 294 -12.66 19.27 9.27
C LEU A 294 -13.13 20.10 10.48
N TYR A 295 -12.95 19.58 11.69
CA TYR A 295 -13.33 20.21 12.95
C TYR A 295 -12.09 20.51 13.82
N GLU A 296 -12.00 21.74 14.34
CA GLU A 296 -11.01 22.21 15.32
C GLU A 296 -11.72 22.70 16.60
N PHE A 297 -11.13 22.47 17.77
CA PHE A 297 -11.77 22.67 19.07
C PHE A 297 -10.93 23.55 20.00
N TRP A 298 -11.57 24.51 20.67
CA TRP A 298 -10.95 25.43 21.63
C TRP A 298 -11.80 25.65 22.87
N ALA A 299 -11.14 25.97 24.00
CA ALA A 299 -11.75 26.49 25.22
C ALA A 299 -11.15 27.85 25.59
N LYS A 300 -11.96 28.77 26.11
CA LYS A 300 -11.51 30.03 26.72
C LYS A 300 -12.02 30.12 28.15
N ASP A 301 -11.13 30.16 29.14
CA ASP A 301 -11.48 30.63 30.48
C ASP A 301 -11.78 32.13 30.37
N VAL A 302 -13.02 32.53 30.66
CA VAL A 302 -13.48 33.92 30.54
C VAL A 302 -12.71 34.85 31.48
N SER A 303 -12.29 34.37 32.65
CA SER A 303 -11.53 35.15 33.63
C SER A 303 -10.04 35.30 33.27
N ALA A 304 -9.45 34.32 32.56
CA ALA A 304 -8.06 34.40 32.10
C ALA A 304 -7.91 35.07 30.73
N GLY A 305 -8.99 35.18 29.95
CA GLY A 305 -9.00 35.83 28.63
C GLY A 305 -8.33 35.05 27.50
N VAL A 306 -7.57 33.99 27.80
CA VAL A 306 -6.77 33.22 26.83
C VAL A 306 -7.55 32.04 26.22
N TRP A 307 -7.44 31.87 24.90
CA TRP A 307 -7.91 30.68 24.19
C TRP A 307 -6.87 29.54 24.28
N THR A 308 -7.28 28.39 24.78
CA THR A 308 -6.52 27.13 24.77
C THR A 308 -7.05 26.23 23.66
N LYS A 309 -6.17 25.72 22.78
CA LYS A 309 -6.56 24.74 21.76
C LYS A 309 -6.72 23.37 22.41
N ILE A 310 -7.87 22.73 22.16
CA ILE A 310 -8.17 21.36 22.60
C ILE A 310 -7.68 20.37 21.54
N ARG A 311 -7.97 20.64 20.25
CA ARG A 311 -7.55 19.79 19.13
C ARG A 311 -7.55 20.55 17.80
N ASP A 312 -6.48 20.39 17.02
CA ASP A 312 -6.37 20.88 15.63
C ASP A 312 -7.42 20.25 14.68
N TYR A 313 -7.58 20.85 13.50
CA TYR A 313 -8.45 20.38 12.43
C TYR A 313 -8.24 18.90 12.08
N LYS A 314 -9.31 18.10 12.20
CA LYS A 314 -9.41 16.70 11.75
C LYS A 314 -10.83 16.39 11.29
N GLU A 315 -11.01 15.36 10.46
CA GLU A 315 -12.34 14.87 10.03
C GLU A 315 -13.17 14.28 11.17
N ASP A 316 -12.49 13.83 12.23
CA ASP A 316 -13.12 13.47 13.49
C ASP A 316 -13.92 14.67 14.04
N ARG A 317 -15.18 14.43 14.42
CA ARG A 317 -16.07 15.45 15.01
C ARG A 317 -16.05 15.47 16.54
N TYR A 318 -15.25 14.63 17.18
CA TYR A 318 -15.15 14.50 18.63
C TYR A 318 -13.86 15.12 19.17
N ALA A 319 -13.93 15.74 20.35
CA ALA A 319 -12.75 16.18 21.10
C ALA A 319 -12.98 16.01 22.60
N ASN A 320 -12.04 15.39 23.30
CA ASN A 320 -12.10 15.22 24.75
C ASN A 320 -11.44 16.42 25.45
N TRP A 321 -12.07 16.93 26.50
CA TRP A 321 -11.64 18.09 27.25
C TRP A 321 -12.00 17.95 28.73
N THR A 322 -11.11 18.44 29.60
CA THR A 322 -11.29 18.46 31.06
C THR A 322 -11.06 19.89 31.54
N PRO A 323 -12.07 20.59 32.08
CA PRO A 323 -11.86 21.89 32.71
C PRO A 323 -11.14 21.70 34.04
N ASN A 324 -10.06 22.45 34.26
CA ASN A 324 -9.17 22.32 35.44
C ASN A 324 -9.42 23.38 36.53
N LYS A 325 -10.41 24.26 36.35
CA LYS A 325 -10.74 25.38 37.24
C LYS A 325 -12.22 25.75 37.08
N SER A 326 -12.88 26.15 38.16
CA SER A 326 -14.27 26.63 38.15
C SER A 326 -14.37 28.06 37.61
N GLY A 327 -15.42 28.35 36.84
CA GLY A 327 -15.64 29.64 36.20
C GLY A 327 -16.46 29.50 34.92
N GLN A 328 -16.64 30.58 34.16
CA GLN A 328 -17.25 30.49 32.84
C GLN A 328 -16.22 30.18 31.76
N TYR A 329 -16.59 29.27 30.86
CA TYR A 329 -15.78 28.85 29.72
C TYR A 329 -16.58 29.02 28.43
N ILE A 330 -15.98 29.66 27.42
CA ILE A 330 -16.51 29.64 26.06
C ILE A 330 -15.85 28.48 25.33
N ILE A 331 -16.66 27.50 24.90
CA ILE A 331 -16.20 26.44 24.02
C ILE A 331 -16.52 26.84 22.57
N LYS A 332 -15.53 26.68 21.69
CA LYS A 332 -15.62 27.00 20.27
C LYS A 332 -15.30 25.77 19.43
N VAL A 333 -16.19 25.46 18.50
CA VAL A 333 -15.97 24.47 17.44
C VAL A 333 -15.86 25.23 16.13
N ASN A 334 -14.66 25.23 15.58
CA ASN A 334 -14.32 25.76 14.26
C ASN A 334 -14.52 24.65 13.23
N VAL A 335 -15.07 24.97 12.05
CA VAL A 335 -15.18 24.02 10.94
C VAL A 335 -14.73 24.62 9.61
N LYS A 336 -14.23 23.74 8.74
CA LYS A 336 -14.10 24.01 7.32
C LYS A 336 -14.27 22.76 6.46
N ASP A 337 -14.65 22.95 5.20
CA ASP A 337 -14.64 21.92 4.17
C ASP A 337 -13.19 21.48 3.92
N LYS A 338 -12.95 20.20 3.59
CA LYS A 338 -11.59 19.69 3.28
C LYS A 338 -10.89 20.49 2.19
N ASN A 339 -11.65 20.99 1.22
CA ASN A 339 -11.20 21.71 0.05
C ASN A 339 -11.28 23.24 0.23
N SER A 340 -11.72 23.73 1.40
CA SER A 340 -11.73 25.17 1.68
C SER A 340 -10.31 25.69 1.90
N ASN A 341 -9.94 26.68 1.10
CA ASN A 341 -8.70 27.46 1.25
C ASN A 341 -8.78 28.49 2.39
N LEU A 342 -9.93 28.66 3.04
CA LEU A 342 -10.06 29.54 4.20
C LEU A 342 -9.45 28.88 5.46
N GLU A 343 -9.07 29.71 6.43
CA GLU A 343 -8.71 29.23 7.78
C GLU A 343 -9.93 28.69 8.54
N LEU A 344 -11.14 29.13 8.16
CA LEU A 344 -12.41 28.86 8.82
C LEU A 344 -13.58 29.15 7.84
N ASP A 345 -14.53 28.23 7.72
CA ASP A 345 -15.77 28.47 6.98
C ASP A 345 -16.94 28.86 7.89
N GLY A 346 -16.97 28.27 9.09
CA GLY A 346 -18.01 28.49 10.09
C GLY A 346 -17.53 28.13 11.47
N LYS A 347 -18.14 28.74 12.49
CA LYS A 347 -17.87 28.44 13.90
C LYS A 347 -19.16 28.44 14.71
N ALA A 348 -19.18 27.63 15.77
CA ALA A 348 -20.19 27.72 16.81
C ALA A 348 -19.51 27.92 18.16
N GLU A 349 -20.06 28.83 18.97
CA GLU A 349 -19.57 29.16 20.31
C GLU A 349 -20.73 29.02 21.31
N LYS A 350 -20.46 28.46 22.49
CA LYS A 350 -21.40 28.38 23.61
C LYS A 350 -20.65 28.56 24.92
N THR A 351 -21.25 29.30 25.85
CA THR A 351 -20.71 29.48 27.21
C THR A 351 -21.25 28.39 28.13
N PHE A 352 -20.36 27.80 28.92
CA PHE A 352 -20.65 26.83 29.98
C PHE A 352 -20.18 27.38 31.33
N THR A 353 -20.89 27.06 32.40
CA THR A 353 -20.45 27.35 33.77
C THR A 353 -19.83 26.09 34.36
N VAL A 354 -18.51 26.08 34.52
CA VAL A 354 -17.82 25.03 35.26
C VAL A 354 -17.97 25.31 36.75
N ILE A 355 -18.78 24.51 37.43
CA ILE A 355 -18.88 24.50 38.89
C ILE A 355 -17.76 23.64 39.50
N ALA A 356 -17.41 23.89 40.75
CA ALA A 356 -16.59 22.94 41.51
C ALA A 356 -17.33 21.59 41.56
N GLY A 357 -16.66 20.53 41.13
CA GLY A 357 -17.27 19.19 41.10
C GLY A 357 -17.50 18.65 42.50
N ASN A 358 -18.54 17.83 42.69
CA ASN A 358 -18.89 17.28 44.00
C ASN A 358 -17.99 16.10 44.45
N THR A 359 -16.86 15.88 43.77
CA THR A 359 -15.74 15.09 44.27
C THR A 359 -15.03 15.88 45.38
N LYS A 360 -15.21 15.49 46.65
CA LYS A 360 -14.35 15.95 47.73
C LYS A 360 -12.88 15.65 47.36
N PRO A 361 -11.95 16.61 47.46
CA PRO A 361 -10.53 16.32 47.28
C PRO A 361 -10.07 15.32 48.34
N GLY A 362 -9.69 14.12 47.89
CA GLY A 362 -8.99 13.17 48.75
C GLY A 362 -7.60 13.69 49.11
N LYS A 363 -6.99 13.11 50.14
CA LYS A 363 -5.57 13.34 50.46
C LYS A 363 -4.81 12.03 50.36
N ALA A 364 -3.76 11.97 49.56
CA ALA A 364 -2.87 10.82 49.57
C ALA A 364 -1.98 10.80 50.82
N LYS A 365 -2.08 9.71 51.57
CA LYS A 365 -1.20 9.42 52.71
C LYS A 365 -0.14 8.42 52.27
N ILE A 366 1.11 8.86 52.22
CA ILE A 366 2.29 7.99 52.08
C ILE A 366 2.64 7.38 53.44
N GLN A 367 2.79 6.05 53.49
CA GLN A 367 3.25 5.34 54.68
C GLN A 367 4.77 5.27 54.75
N THR A 368 5.42 4.89 53.64
CA THR A 368 6.86 4.66 53.56
C THR A 368 7.30 4.57 52.09
N TYR A 369 8.60 4.40 51.88
CA TYR A 369 9.16 3.86 50.63
C TYR A 369 10.35 2.96 50.95
N ASP A 370 10.63 2.00 50.08
CA ASP A 370 11.84 1.17 50.14
C ASP A 370 12.85 1.61 49.08
N ILE A 371 14.11 1.24 49.28
CA ILE A 371 15.16 1.27 48.24
C ILE A 371 15.69 -0.15 48.07
N MET A 372 15.89 -0.57 46.81
CA MET A 372 16.31 -1.92 46.45
C MET A 372 17.52 -1.89 45.51
N GLU A 373 18.48 -2.79 45.71
CA GLU A 373 19.54 -3.14 44.76
C GLU A 373 19.09 -4.39 44.00
N GLY A 374 18.59 -4.21 42.77
CA GLY A 374 17.86 -5.26 42.06
C GLY A 374 16.65 -5.74 42.87
N ASN A 375 16.69 -7.00 43.33
CA ASN A 375 15.64 -7.60 44.15
C ASN A 375 15.90 -7.52 45.67
N LYS A 376 17.06 -7.00 46.11
CA LYS A 376 17.46 -6.96 47.53
C LYS A 376 17.06 -5.63 48.17
N TYR A 377 16.31 -5.66 49.26
CA TYR A 377 15.93 -4.46 50.03
C TYR A 377 17.10 -3.93 50.86
N ILE A 378 17.30 -2.61 50.85
CA ILE A 378 18.34 -1.90 51.62
C ILE A 378 17.74 -1.41 52.94
N THR A 379 18.08 -2.07 54.05
CA THR A 379 17.51 -1.82 55.38
C THR A 379 18.43 -1.00 56.29
N ASP A 380 19.75 -1.08 56.11
CA ASP A 380 20.77 -0.40 56.93
C ASP A 380 21.01 1.08 56.57
N LYS A 381 20.31 1.57 55.54
CA LYS A 381 20.42 2.91 54.94
C LYS A 381 21.80 3.24 54.35
N LYS A 382 22.64 2.24 54.05
CA LYS A 382 23.89 2.44 53.31
C LYS A 382 23.67 2.19 51.82
N LEU A 383 24.32 3.00 51.00
CA LEU A 383 24.33 2.89 49.55
C LEU A 383 25.78 3.09 49.07
N GLU A 384 26.09 2.65 47.86
CA GLU A 384 27.42 2.84 47.24
C GLU A 384 27.31 3.72 46.00
N VAL A 385 28.37 4.51 45.74
CA VAL A 385 28.52 5.31 44.53
C VAL A 385 28.46 4.45 43.26
N ASN A 386 27.84 4.99 42.20
CA ASN A 386 27.67 4.41 40.86
C ASN A 386 26.83 3.12 40.77
N LYS A 387 26.30 2.58 41.88
CA LYS A 387 25.30 1.51 41.85
C LYS A 387 23.90 2.02 41.49
N LEU A 388 23.11 1.19 40.82
CA LEU A 388 21.72 1.47 40.44
C LEU A 388 20.75 0.93 41.49
N TYR A 389 19.89 1.81 42.01
CA TYR A 389 18.87 1.46 42.99
C TYR A 389 17.46 1.80 42.50
N THR A 390 16.47 1.00 42.90
CA THR A 390 15.05 1.26 42.66
C THR A 390 14.37 1.69 43.95
N ILE A 391 13.83 2.90 43.95
CA ILE A 391 12.99 3.46 45.01
C ILE A 391 11.54 3.04 44.75
N LYS A 392 10.82 2.60 45.78
CA LYS A 392 9.46 2.04 45.70
C LYS A 392 8.56 2.65 46.77
N GLY A 393 7.65 3.54 46.38
CA GLY A 393 6.71 4.21 47.28
C GLY A 393 5.53 3.33 47.71
N TYR A 394 5.01 3.57 48.91
CA TYR A 394 3.75 2.99 49.41
C TYR A 394 2.87 4.12 49.95
N ALA A 395 1.77 4.38 49.26
CA ALA A 395 0.80 5.40 49.61
C ALA A 395 -0.62 4.97 49.21
N SER A 396 -1.61 5.59 49.85
CA SER A 396 -3.03 5.33 49.65
C SER A 396 -3.84 6.63 49.58
N SER A 397 -4.80 6.70 48.67
CA SER A 397 -5.89 7.68 48.67
C SER A 397 -7.15 7.06 48.04
N GLU A 398 -8.29 7.69 48.22
CA GLU A 398 -9.59 7.23 47.73
C GLU A 398 -9.71 7.30 46.20
N ASN A 399 -9.07 8.28 45.55
CA ASN A 399 -9.09 8.46 44.09
C ASN A 399 -7.83 7.91 43.39
N GLY A 400 -6.91 7.30 44.14
CA GLY A 400 -5.60 6.85 43.66
C GLY A 400 -4.50 7.93 43.72
N VAL A 401 -3.25 7.49 43.66
CA VAL A 401 -2.08 8.30 44.04
C VAL A 401 -1.16 8.60 42.86
N LEU A 402 -0.64 9.83 42.82
CA LEU A 402 0.50 10.25 42.01
C LEU A 402 1.75 10.36 42.90
N TYR A 403 2.88 9.81 42.44
CA TYR A 403 4.17 9.82 43.15
C TYR A 403 5.22 10.67 42.40
N GLU A 404 5.98 11.51 43.12
CA GLU A 404 7.13 12.26 42.61
C GLU A 404 8.36 12.00 43.49
N PHE A 405 9.54 11.88 42.88
CA PHE A 405 10.77 11.40 43.53
C PHE A 405 11.92 12.40 43.41
N TRP A 406 12.63 12.64 44.51
CA TRP A 406 13.79 13.55 44.59
C TRP A 406 14.93 12.99 45.43
N ALA A 407 16.16 13.43 45.12
CA ALA A 407 17.34 13.27 45.96
C ALA A 407 17.93 14.63 46.35
N LYS A 408 18.42 14.78 47.57
CA LYS A 408 19.22 15.93 48.02
C LYS A 408 20.60 15.46 48.43
N ASP A 409 21.66 15.98 47.81
CA ASP A 409 23.01 15.88 48.40
C ASP A 409 23.07 16.84 49.58
N VAL A 410 23.30 16.31 50.79
CA VAL A 410 23.31 17.11 52.03
C VAL A 410 24.46 18.13 52.02
N SER A 411 25.57 17.83 51.33
CA SER A 411 26.75 18.71 51.28
C SER A 411 26.62 19.89 50.31
N THR A 412 25.75 19.80 49.29
CA THR A 412 25.45 20.94 48.38
C THR A 412 24.16 21.67 48.74
N GLY A 413 23.27 21.04 49.49
CA GLY A 413 21.96 21.58 49.82
C GLY A 413 20.93 21.47 48.68
N VAL A 414 21.32 21.05 47.48
CA VAL A 414 20.49 21.10 46.26
C VAL A 414 19.62 19.85 46.12
N TRP A 415 18.34 20.04 45.80
CA TRP A 415 17.41 18.98 45.41
C TRP A 415 17.48 18.71 43.91
N ALA A 416 17.83 17.48 43.52
CA ALA A 416 17.70 16.96 42.16
C ALA A 416 16.40 16.14 42.04
N LYS A 417 15.59 16.42 41.01
CA LYS A 417 14.39 15.62 40.73
C LYS A 417 14.81 14.32 40.03
N ILE A 418 14.38 13.19 40.58
CA ILE A 418 14.59 11.85 40.00
C ILE A 418 13.46 11.56 39.00
N ARG A 419 12.21 11.89 39.37
CA ARG A 419 11.03 11.61 38.52
C ARG A 419 9.85 12.52 38.86
N GLU A 420 9.22 13.06 37.81
CA GLU A 420 7.93 13.75 37.86
C GLU A 420 6.77 12.89 38.41
N TYR A 421 5.68 13.56 38.79
CA TYR A 421 4.42 12.96 39.23
C TYR A 421 3.84 11.96 38.20
N LYS A 422 3.68 10.69 38.60
CA LYS A 422 2.97 9.64 37.83
C LYS A 422 2.32 8.64 38.78
N GLU A 423 1.32 7.89 38.28
CA GLU A 423 0.62 6.85 39.05
C GLU A 423 1.51 5.65 39.43
N ASP A 424 2.50 5.34 38.60
CA ASP A 424 3.51 4.33 38.88
C ASP A 424 4.29 4.69 40.16
N ARG A 425 4.54 3.70 41.04
CA ARG A 425 5.15 3.91 42.36
C ARG A 425 6.67 3.72 42.43
N TYR A 426 7.37 3.64 41.29
CA TYR A 426 8.80 3.32 41.21
C TYR A 426 9.64 4.43 40.57
N ALA A 427 10.88 4.58 41.02
CA ALA A 427 11.89 5.41 40.37
C ALA A 427 13.28 4.79 40.50
N ASN A 428 14.08 4.84 39.44
CA ASN A 428 15.47 4.37 39.47
C ASN A 428 16.42 5.54 39.69
N TRP A 429 17.45 5.34 40.51
CA TRP A 429 18.43 6.36 40.89
C TRP A 429 19.82 5.77 41.09
N THR A 430 20.84 6.54 40.72
CA THR A 430 22.25 6.21 40.89
C THR A 430 22.96 7.39 41.56
N PRO A 431 23.43 7.26 42.82
CA PRO A 431 24.26 8.28 43.43
C PRO A 431 25.65 8.30 42.78
N ASN A 432 26.13 9.47 42.39
CA ASN A 432 27.40 9.66 41.66
C ASN A 432 28.55 10.21 42.53
N LYS A 433 28.34 10.37 43.84
CA LYS A 433 29.28 10.93 44.81
C LYS A 433 28.97 10.37 46.20
N SER A 434 30.00 10.20 47.03
CA SER A 434 29.86 9.76 48.42
C SER A 434 29.45 10.93 49.35
N GLY A 435 28.55 10.66 50.29
CA GLY A 435 28.01 11.64 51.23
C GLY A 435 26.67 11.21 51.80
N GLN A 436 26.06 12.05 52.63
CA GLN A 436 24.66 11.84 53.02
C GLN A 436 23.71 12.36 51.94
N TYR A 437 22.67 11.58 51.65
CA TYR A 437 21.61 11.93 50.72
C TYR A 437 20.25 11.81 51.40
N ILE A 438 19.39 12.82 51.26
CA ILE A 438 17.98 12.72 51.66
C ILE A 438 17.18 12.35 50.42
N ILE A 439 16.56 11.17 50.44
CA ILE A 439 15.60 10.76 49.40
C ILE A 439 14.19 11.14 49.87
N LYS A 440 13.45 11.81 48.99
CA LYS A 440 12.09 12.29 49.25
C LYS A 440 11.13 11.71 48.22
N VAL A 441 10.03 11.15 48.71
CA VAL A 441 8.89 10.75 47.90
C VAL A 441 7.71 11.63 48.29
N ASN A 442 7.31 12.51 47.37
CA ASN A 442 6.09 13.30 47.47
C ASN A 442 4.92 12.47 46.90
N VAL A 443 3.73 12.61 47.48
CA VAL A 443 2.50 12.04 46.93
C VAL A 443 1.35 13.03 46.95
N LYS A 444 0.43 12.88 46.01
CA LYS A 444 -0.91 13.46 46.10
C LYS A 444 -1.98 12.58 45.46
N ASP A 445 -3.21 12.77 45.90
CA ASP A 445 -4.41 12.23 45.29
C ASP A 445 -4.56 12.78 43.87
N LYS A 446 -5.08 11.98 42.92
CA LYS A 446 -5.28 12.43 41.52
C LYS A 446 -6.10 13.72 41.41
N ASN A 447 -7.02 13.95 42.35
CA ASN A 447 -7.93 15.09 42.37
C ASN A 447 -7.44 16.23 43.30
N SER A 448 -6.26 16.10 43.91
CA SER A 448 -5.73 17.15 44.80
C SER A 448 -5.11 18.31 44.02
N ASN A 449 -5.61 19.51 44.31
CA ASN A 449 -5.11 20.78 43.80
C ASN A 449 -3.87 21.29 44.58
N LEU A 450 -3.39 20.55 45.59
CA LEU A 450 -2.15 20.89 46.30
C LEU A 450 -0.90 20.49 45.48
N GLU A 451 0.25 21.07 45.81
CA GLU A 451 1.54 20.63 45.26
C GLU A 451 1.93 19.23 45.74
N LEU A 452 1.56 18.87 46.97
CA LEU A 452 1.61 17.54 47.57
C LEU A 452 0.56 17.43 48.68
N ASP A 453 0.04 16.23 48.94
CA ASP A 453 -0.79 15.93 50.12
C ASP A 453 0.03 15.35 51.28
N GLY A 454 1.11 14.63 50.94
CA GLY A 454 2.00 13.99 51.89
C GLY A 454 3.39 13.76 51.31
N LYS A 455 4.37 13.60 52.19
CA LYS A 455 5.75 13.25 51.81
C LYS A 455 6.38 12.35 52.87
N VAL A 456 7.31 11.49 52.45
CA VAL A 456 8.24 10.80 53.35
C VAL A 456 9.66 11.10 52.89
N GLU A 457 10.53 11.40 53.86
CA GLU A 457 11.95 11.66 53.67
C GLU A 457 12.74 10.66 54.51
N LYS A 458 13.85 10.13 53.97
CA LYS A 458 14.82 9.29 54.72
C LYS A 458 16.23 9.66 54.26
N THR A 459 17.15 9.74 55.22
CA THR A 459 18.57 9.94 54.95
C THR A 459 19.27 8.60 54.74
N PHE A 460 20.08 8.52 53.68
CA PHE A 460 20.97 7.41 53.37
C PHE A 460 22.42 7.91 53.38
N THR A 461 23.35 7.06 53.79
CA THR A 461 24.79 7.32 53.64
C THR A 461 25.26 6.61 52.38
N VAL A 462 25.57 7.39 51.34
CA VAL A 462 26.30 6.87 50.19
C VAL A 462 27.79 6.81 50.57
N ILE A 463 28.29 5.62 50.87
CA ILE A 463 29.73 5.41 51.03
C ILE A 463 30.40 5.44 49.66
N ALA A 464 31.66 5.88 49.61
CA ALA A 464 32.52 5.48 48.51
C ALA A 464 32.57 3.94 48.50
N GLY A 465 32.35 3.31 47.35
CA GLY A 465 32.55 1.87 47.25
C GLY A 465 33.99 1.54 47.61
N ASN A 466 34.25 0.34 48.14
CA ASN A 466 35.60 -0.14 48.42
C ASN A 466 36.34 -0.51 47.11
N THR A 467 36.39 0.42 46.16
CA THR A 467 37.06 0.30 44.87
C THR A 467 38.57 0.45 45.04
N LYS A 468 39.17 -0.42 45.84
CA LYS A 468 40.60 -0.72 45.74
C LYS A 468 40.82 -1.22 44.31
N PRO A 469 41.86 -0.75 43.57
CA PRO A 469 42.15 -1.26 42.23
C PRO A 469 42.66 -2.71 42.27
N GLU A 470 41.74 -3.65 42.45
CA GLU A 470 41.93 -5.10 42.28
C GLU A 470 42.21 -5.38 40.80
N LYS A 471 43.38 -5.95 40.49
CA LYS A 471 43.75 -6.30 39.11
C LYS A 471 42.82 -7.37 38.55
N ALA A 472 42.17 -7.11 37.42
CA ALA A 472 41.35 -8.12 36.75
C ALA A 472 42.18 -9.32 36.27
N LYS A 473 41.75 -10.52 36.68
CA LYS A 473 42.40 -11.79 36.37
C LYS A 473 41.64 -12.46 35.24
N ILE A 474 42.26 -12.62 34.06
CA ILE A 474 41.74 -13.43 32.96
C ILE A 474 42.17 -14.88 33.13
N GLN A 475 41.20 -15.80 33.18
CA GLN A 475 41.46 -17.23 33.23
C GLN A 475 41.73 -17.79 31.83
N THR A 476 40.88 -17.46 30.86
CA THR A 476 40.99 -17.95 29.48
C THR A 476 40.10 -17.16 28.51
N TYR A 477 40.10 -17.53 27.24
CA TYR A 477 38.98 -17.27 26.34
C TYR A 477 38.65 -18.51 25.51
N ASP A 478 37.40 -18.64 25.10
CA ASP A 478 36.98 -19.58 24.06
C ASP A 478 36.89 -18.88 22.70
N ILE A 479 36.89 -19.66 21.62
CA ILE A 479 36.47 -19.20 20.30
C ILE A 479 35.39 -20.14 19.76
N MET A 480 34.36 -19.57 19.13
CA MET A 480 33.14 -20.29 18.77
C MET A 480 32.75 -20.02 17.31
N GLU A 481 32.34 -21.06 16.59
CA GLU A 481 31.64 -20.98 15.31
C GLU A 481 30.14 -21.01 15.59
N GLY A 482 29.51 -19.84 15.63
CA GLY A 482 28.13 -19.71 16.14
C GLY A 482 28.03 -20.19 17.59
N ASN A 483 27.31 -21.29 17.82
CA ASN A 483 27.15 -21.92 19.14
C ASN A 483 28.18 -23.04 19.43
N LYS A 484 29.02 -23.42 18.46
CA LYS A 484 29.98 -24.53 18.59
C LYS A 484 31.33 -24.03 19.09
N TYR A 485 31.81 -24.56 20.21
CA TYR A 485 33.15 -24.28 20.73
C TYR A 485 34.24 -24.97 19.89
N ILE A 486 35.32 -24.26 19.58
CA ILE A 486 36.48 -24.77 18.84
C ILE A 486 37.60 -25.11 19.83
N THR A 487 37.91 -26.39 19.97
CA THR A 487 38.86 -26.91 20.98
C THR A 487 40.19 -27.37 20.37
N ASP A 488 40.23 -27.74 19.09
CA ASP A 488 41.40 -28.27 18.38
C ASP A 488 42.38 -27.18 17.86
N LYS A 489 42.04 -25.90 18.11
CA LYS A 489 42.75 -24.70 17.64
C LYS A 489 42.82 -24.54 16.11
N LYS A 490 41.97 -25.23 15.34
CA LYS A 490 41.86 -25.03 13.88
C LYS A 490 40.70 -24.10 13.55
N LEU A 491 40.93 -23.23 12.58
CA LEU A 491 39.95 -22.29 12.05
C LEU A 491 40.00 -22.35 10.52
N GLU A 492 38.98 -21.84 9.84
CA GLU A 492 38.91 -21.74 8.37
C GLU A 492 38.80 -20.29 7.91
N VAL A 493 39.41 -19.97 6.76
CA VAL A 493 39.30 -18.67 6.08
C VAL A 493 37.83 -18.30 5.78
N ASN A 494 37.49 -17.02 5.90
CA ASN A 494 36.18 -16.41 5.59
C ASN A 494 34.97 -16.88 6.44
N LYS A 495 35.21 -17.75 7.44
CA LYS A 495 34.23 -18.05 8.50
C LYS A 495 34.29 -17.00 9.63
N LEU A 496 33.13 -16.71 10.21
CA LEU A 496 32.97 -15.76 11.31
C LEU A 496 33.06 -16.50 12.65
N TYR A 497 33.95 -16.06 13.52
CA TYR A 497 34.14 -16.63 14.86
C TYR A 497 33.88 -15.60 15.95
N THR A 498 33.29 -16.04 17.06
CA THR A 498 33.11 -15.24 18.27
C THR A 498 34.13 -15.67 19.32
N ILE A 499 35.07 -14.79 19.64
CA ILE A 499 36.00 -14.91 20.77
C ILE A 499 35.26 -14.49 22.04
N LYS A 500 35.41 -15.24 23.14
CA LYS A 500 34.67 -15.08 24.40
C LYS A 500 35.61 -15.14 25.59
N GLY A 501 35.91 -13.99 26.19
CA GLY A 501 36.76 -13.89 27.37
C GLY A 501 36.10 -14.40 28.65
N TYR A 502 36.91 -14.96 29.56
CA TYR A 502 36.53 -15.27 30.94
C TYR A 502 37.55 -14.65 31.87
N ALA A 503 37.11 -13.62 32.59
CA ALA A 503 37.91 -12.89 33.57
C ALA A 503 37.05 -12.42 34.73
N SER A 504 37.71 -12.11 35.85
CA SER A 504 37.07 -11.69 37.11
C SER A 504 37.83 -10.54 37.77
N SER A 505 37.09 -9.55 38.25
CA SER A 505 37.47 -8.58 39.29
C SER A 505 36.22 -8.17 40.06
N GLU A 506 36.38 -7.59 41.25
CA GLU A 506 35.26 -7.24 42.13
C GLU A 506 34.42 -6.07 41.58
N ASN A 507 35.04 -5.12 40.87
CA ASN A 507 34.33 -3.98 40.25
C ASN A 507 33.82 -4.29 38.83
N GLY A 508 34.09 -5.49 38.32
CA GLY A 508 33.80 -5.92 36.96
C GLY A 508 34.91 -5.56 35.96
N VAL A 509 34.88 -6.24 34.81
CA VAL A 509 36.01 -6.31 33.88
C VAL A 509 35.69 -5.62 32.55
N LEU A 510 36.66 -4.88 32.03
CA LEU A 510 36.74 -4.41 30.66
C LEU A 510 37.64 -5.34 29.84
N TYR A 511 37.17 -5.77 28.66
CA TYR A 511 37.89 -6.66 27.74
C TYR A 511 38.27 -5.93 26.45
N GLU A 512 39.51 -6.10 25.98
CA GLU A 512 40.03 -5.63 24.68
C GLU A 512 40.62 -6.81 23.88
N PHE A 513 40.41 -6.81 22.56
CA PHE A 513 40.69 -7.96 21.69
C PHE A 513 41.63 -7.58 20.54
N TRP A 514 42.65 -8.42 20.32
CA TRP A 514 43.66 -8.27 19.28
C TRP A 514 43.92 -9.59 18.55
N VAL A 515 44.39 -9.50 17.31
CA VAL A 515 44.90 -10.64 16.54
C VAL A 515 46.19 -10.26 15.81
N LYS A 516 47.08 -11.23 15.63
CA LYS A 516 48.31 -11.11 14.83
C LYS A 516 48.39 -12.27 13.84
N ASP A 517 48.50 -11.95 12.56
CA ASP A 517 49.01 -12.88 11.54
C ASP A 517 50.51 -13.07 11.82
N VAL A 518 50.94 -14.30 12.10
CA VAL A 518 52.34 -14.59 12.44
C VAL A 518 53.28 -14.28 11.27
N SER A 519 52.82 -14.46 10.03
CA SER A 519 53.59 -14.15 8.81
C SER A 519 53.67 -12.66 8.49
N ALA A 520 52.68 -11.86 8.89
CA ALA A 520 52.71 -10.39 8.72
C ALA A 520 53.37 -9.66 9.89
N GLY A 521 53.53 -10.31 11.05
CA GLY A 521 54.22 -9.76 12.23
C GLY A 521 53.43 -8.70 13.03
N VAL A 522 52.46 -8.01 12.42
CA VAL A 522 51.70 -6.90 13.00
C VAL A 522 50.53 -7.36 13.87
N TRP A 523 50.26 -6.64 14.97
CA TRP A 523 49.04 -6.79 15.77
C TRP A 523 47.93 -5.85 15.27
N THR A 524 46.77 -6.40 14.93
CA THR A 524 45.54 -5.67 14.60
C THR A 524 44.60 -5.68 15.80
N LYS A 525 44.11 -4.51 16.23
CA LYS A 525 43.04 -4.43 17.25
C LYS A 525 41.71 -4.80 16.60
N ILE A 526 40.97 -5.72 17.21
CA ILE A 526 39.61 -6.11 16.77
C ILE A 526 38.55 -5.29 17.52
N ARG A 527 38.78 -5.03 18.83
CA ARG A 527 37.85 -4.24 19.65
C ARG A 527 38.53 -3.64 20.87
N ASP A 528 38.30 -2.34 21.11
CA ASP A 528 38.69 -1.62 22.34
C ASP A 528 37.98 -2.11 23.61
N TYR A 529 38.50 -1.68 24.76
CA TYR A 529 37.96 -1.99 26.09
C TYR A 529 36.46 -1.67 26.23
N LYS A 530 35.67 -2.72 26.53
CA LYS A 530 34.24 -2.64 26.90
C LYS A 530 33.90 -3.72 27.93
N GLU A 531 32.81 -3.55 28.67
CA GLU A 531 32.33 -4.53 29.66
C GLU A 531 31.86 -5.85 29.04
N ASP A 532 31.40 -5.78 27.79
CA ASP A 532 31.07 -6.97 27.02
C ASP A 532 32.31 -7.86 26.85
N ARG A 533 32.12 -9.18 26.97
CA ARG A 533 33.23 -10.17 26.94
C ARG A 533 33.44 -10.85 25.59
N TYR A 534 32.78 -10.39 24.53
CA TYR A 534 32.83 -11.01 23.21
C TYR A 534 33.48 -10.11 22.16
N ALA A 535 34.11 -10.71 21.15
CA ALA A 535 34.50 -10.03 19.93
C ALA A 535 34.35 -10.97 18.73
N ASN A 536 33.85 -10.44 17.61
CA ASN A 536 33.71 -11.20 16.38
C ASN A 536 34.90 -10.95 15.46
N TRP A 537 35.45 -12.01 14.87
CA TRP A 537 36.58 -11.95 13.96
C TRP A 537 36.43 -12.95 12.80
N THR A 538 36.93 -12.58 11.63
CA THR A 538 36.96 -13.39 10.42
C THR A 538 38.40 -13.40 9.89
N PRO A 539 39.12 -14.54 9.90
CA PRO A 539 40.39 -14.65 9.19
C PRO A 539 40.16 -14.57 7.68
N ASN A 540 40.94 -13.73 6.99
CA ASN A 540 40.84 -13.49 5.54
C ASN A 540 41.93 -14.23 4.72
N LYS A 541 42.84 -14.95 5.39
CA LYS A 541 43.99 -15.64 4.81
C LYS A 541 44.33 -16.87 5.65
N SER A 542 44.84 -17.93 5.03
CA SER A 542 45.32 -19.13 5.71
C SER A 542 46.72 -18.93 6.29
N GLY A 543 46.99 -19.48 7.46
CA GLY A 543 48.26 -19.33 8.17
C GLY A 543 48.11 -19.46 9.69
N GLN A 544 49.19 -19.20 10.41
CA GLN A 544 49.18 -19.20 11.87
C GLN A 544 48.82 -17.82 12.41
N TYR A 545 47.89 -17.77 13.36
CA TYR A 545 47.43 -16.54 14.01
C TYR A 545 47.54 -16.63 15.53
N ILE A 546 47.86 -15.53 16.19
CA ILE A 546 47.79 -15.40 17.65
C ILE A 546 46.66 -14.46 17.99
N ILE A 547 45.72 -14.92 18.81
CA ILE A 547 44.64 -14.07 19.35
C ILE A 547 44.98 -13.74 20.80
N LYS A 548 44.87 -12.46 21.16
CA LYS A 548 45.14 -11.92 22.49
C LYS A 548 43.91 -11.23 23.04
N VAL A 549 43.55 -11.57 24.28
CA VAL A 549 42.52 -10.88 25.05
C VAL A 549 43.21 -10.21 26.22
N ASN A 550 43.19 -8.88 26.22
CA ASN A 550 43.61 -8.05 27.34
C ASN A 550 42.40 -7.80 28.25
N VAL A 551 42.63 -7.70 29.56
CA VAL A 551 41.61 -7.29 30.53
C VAL A 551 42.13 -6.26 31.50
N LYS A 552 41.22 -5.43 32.01
CA LYS A 552 41.43 -4.66 33.23
C LYS A 552 40.14 -4.46 34.01
N ASP A 553 40.25 -4.19 35.29
CA ASP A 553 39.15 -3.77 36.13
C ASP A 553 38.63 -2.40 35.67
N LYS A 554 37.32 -2.15 35.80
CA LYS A 554 36.70 -0.87 35.39
C LYS A 554 37.40 0.36 35.99
N ASN A 555 37.96 0.23 37.19
CA ASN A 555 38.61 1.29 37.94
C ASN A 555 40.15 1.25 37.82
N SER A 556 40.72 0.35 37.00
CA SER A 556 42.17 0.28 36.82
C SER A 556 42.68 1.38 35.89
N ASN A 557 43.62 2.17 36.40
CA ASN A 557 44.38 3.18 35.66
C ASN A 557 45.51 2.59 34.81
N LEU A 558 45.73 1.27 34.84
CA LEU A 558 46.72 0.60 33.99
C LEU A 558 46.22 0.45 32.54
N GLU A 559 47.14 0.25 31.61
CA GLU A 559 46.81 -0.11 30.22
C GLU A 559 46.18 -1.50 30.12
N LEU A 560 46.63 -2.44 30.96
CA LEU A 560 46.03 -3.76 31.20
C LEU A 560 46.39 -4.24 32.61
N ASP A 561 45.52 -5.05 33.21
CA ASP A 561 45.80 -5.76 34.47
C ASP A 561 46.29 -7.19 34.21
N GLY A 562 45.77 -7.81 33.15
CA GLY A 562 46.10 -9.16 32.72
C GLY A 562 45.84 -9.37 31.24
N LYS A 563 46.45 -10.42 30.67
CA LYS A 563 46.22 -10.84 29.28
C LYS A 563 46.31 -12.36 29.16
N VAL A 564 45.67 -12.93 28.15
CA VAL A 564 45.92 -14.32 27.72
C VAL A 564 45.99 -14.40 26.20
N GLU A 565 46.89 -15.26 25.71
CA GLU A 565 47.18 -15.43 24.29
C GLU A 565 47.05 -16.92 23.92
N LYS A 566 46.47 -17.21 22.75
CA LYS A 566 46.45 -18.57 22.19
C LYS A 566 46.71 -18.50 20.68
N THR A 567 47.40 -19.52 20.18
CA THR A 567 47.73 -19.67 18.76
C THR A 567 46.70 -20.58 18.08
N PHE A 568 46.30 -20.22 16.87
CA PHE A 568 45.37 -20.95 16.02
C PHE A 568 45.98 -21.16 14.62
N ILE A 569 45.60 -22.26 13.96
CA ILE A 569 45.95 -22.52 12.56
C ILE A 569 44.70 -22.29 11.72
N VAL A 570 44.75 -21.28 10.85
CA VAL A 570 43.70 -21.04 9.85
C VAL A 570 44.04 -21.84 8.59
N ILE A 571 43.22 -22.85 8.28
CA ILE A 571 43.31 -23.62 7.03
C ILE A 571 42.45 -23.01 5.93
N ALA A 572 42.75 -23.31 4.67
CA ALA A 572 41.84 -23.02 3.57
C ALA A 572 40.55 -23.85 3.74
N GLY A 573 39.39 -23.19 3.70
CA GLY A 573 38.10 -23.83 3.93
C GLY A 573 37.65 -24.66 2.73
N ASN A 574 37.38 -25.95 2.94
CA ASN A 574 36.81 -26.85 1.93
C ASN A 574 35.29 -26.66 1.82
N THR A 575 34.85 -25.46 1.44
CA THR A 575 33.43 -25.13 1.31
C THR A 575 32.85 -25.70 0.01
N LYS A 576 32.20 -26.87 0.09
CA LYS A 576 31.22 -27.26 -0.95
C LYS A 576 30.04 -26.26 -0.93
N PRO A 577 29.52 -25.82 -2.08
CA PRO A 577 28.32 -24.99 -2.14
C PRO A 577 27.12 -25.70 -1.50
N GLY A 578 26.45 -25.03 -0.56
CA GLY A 578 25.16 -25.48 -0.01
C GLY A 578 23.99 -25.07 -0.92
N LYS A 579 22.76 -25.28 -0.45
CA LYS A 579 21.55 -24.71 -1.08
C LYS A 579 20.58 -24.16 -0.04
N ALA A 580 20.23 -22.87 -0.14
CA ALA A 580 19.23 -22.27 0.72
C ALA A 580 17.80 -22.61 0.30
N LYS A 581 16.95 -22.91 1.29
CA LYS A 581 15.51 -23.13 1.12
C LYS A 581 14.73 -22.07 1.86
N ILE A 582 13.97 -21.25 1.13
CA ILE A 582 12.99 -20.30 1.66
C ILE A 582 11.67 -21.01 1.95
N GLN A 583 11.08 -20.76 3.12
CA GLN A 583 9.74 -21.25 3.48
C GLN A 583 8.66 -20.23 3.13
N THR A 584 8.85 -18.96 3.52
CA THR A 584 7.86 -17.89 3.36
C THR A 584 8.50 -16.52 3.60
N TYR A 585 7.71 -15.46 3.47
CA TYR A 585 8.03 -14.13 4.00
C TYR A 585 6.76 -13.44 4.51
N ASP A 586 6.91 -12.55 5.49
CA ASP A 586 5.83 -11.67 5.96
C ASP A 586 6.02 -10.25 5.43
N ILE A 587 4.95 -9.45 5.51
CA ILE A 587 5.02 -7.99 5.40
C ILE A 587 4.44 -7.40 6.69
N MET A 588 5.09 -6.36 7.21
CA MET A 588 4.73 -5.69 8.45
C MET A 588 4.61 -4.18 8.25
N GLU A 589 3.59 -3.57 8.85
CA GLU A 589 3.51 -2.12 9.09
C GLU A 589 4.03 -1.84 10.50
N GLY A 590 5.28 -1.41 10.62
CA GLY A 590 5.98 -1.37 11.90
C GLY A 590 6.01 -2.76 12.54
N ASN A 591 5.33 -2.91 13.68
CA ASN A 591 5.22 -4.18 14.42
C ASN A 591 3.98 -5.02 14.05
N LYS A 592 3.11 -4.56 13.15
CA LYS A 592 1.85 -5.23 12.80
C LYS A 592 1.99 -6.03 11.50
N TYR A 593 1.74 -7.34 11.55
CA TYR A 593 1.70 -8.20 10.37
C TYR A 593 0.50 -7.88 9.44
N ILE A 594 0.75 -7.84 8.14
CA ILE A 594 -0.25 -7.63 7.08
C ILE A 594 -0.69 -8.99 6.52
N THR A 595 -1.87 -9.46 6.93
CA THR A 595 -2.39 -10.78 6.59
C THR A 595 -3.43 -10.77 5.46
N ASP A 596 -4.11 -9.64 5.23
CA ASP A 596 -5.19 -9.50 4.23
C ASP A 596 -4.70 -9.11 2.82
N LYS A 597 -3.38 -9.08 2.63
CA LYS A 597 -2.68 -8.72 1.39
C LYS A 597 -2.94 -7.28 0.88
N LYS A 598 -3.40 -6.36 1.74
CA LYS A 598 -3.60 -4.95 1.40
C LYS A 598 -2.46 -4.07 1.90
N LEU A 599 -2.02 -3.16 1.05
CA LEU A 599 -0.98 -2.17 1.32
C LEU A 599 -1.50 -0.78 0.87
N GLU A 600 -0.84 0.28 1.30
CA GLU A 600 -1.21 1.67 0.98
C GLU A 600 -0.06 2.40 0.25
N VAL A 601 -0.41 3.25 -0.73
CA VAL A 601 0.55 4.08 -1.45
C VAL A 601 1.29 5.03 -0.49
N ASN A 602 2.60 5.15 -0.66
CA ASN A 602 3.51 5.98 0.14
C ASN A 602 3.57 5.63 1.63
N LYS A 603 3.16 4.40 2.01
CA LYS A 603 3.28 3.85 3.37
C LYS A 603 4.45 2.88 3.45
N LEU A 604 5.24 2.96 4.52
CA LEU A 604 6.44 2.15 4.71
C LEU A 604 6.10 0.77 5.27
N TYR A 605 6.60 -0.27 4.61
CA TYR A 605 6.43 -1.67 5.02
C TYR A 605 7.78 -2.38 5.15
N THR A 606 7.88 -3.32 6.09
CA THR A 606 9.03 -4.21 6.23
C THR A 606 8.67 -5.61 5.75
N ILE A 607 9.30 -6.05 4.67
CA ILE A 607 9.26 -7.42 4.15
C ILE A 607 10.28 -8.24 4.96
N LYS A 608 9.91 -9.43 5.42
CA LYS A 608 10.74 -10.26 6.33
C LYS A 608 10.74 -11.72 5.88
N GLY A 609 11.85 -12.18 5.32
CA GLY A 609 12.03 -13.55 4.83
C GLY A 609 12.29 -14.58 5.93
N TYR A 610 11.91 -15.84 5.66
CA TYR A 610 12.25 -16.99 6.49
C TYR A 610 12.81 -18.09 5.59
N ALA A 611 14.08 -18.41 5.78
CA ALA A 611 14.82 -19.40 5.01
C ALA A 611 15.91 -20.06 5.85
N SER A 612 16.39 -21.22 5.40
CA SER A 612 17.43 -22.03 6.04
C SER A 612 18.47 -22.51 5.03
N SER A 613 19.76 -22.50 5.41
CA SER A 613 20.85 -23.13 4.67
C SER A 613 21.98 -23.52 5.62
N GLU A 614 22.83 -24.46 5.20
CA GLU A 614 23.94 -24.99 5.99
C GLU A 614 25.04 -23.94 6.24
N ASN A 615 25.41 -23.14 5.22
CA ASN A 615 26.43 -22.09 5.37
C ASN A 615 25.84 -20.69 5.70
N GLY A 616 24.56 -20.65 6.06
CA GLY A 616 23.79 -19.41 6.22
C GLY A 616 23.20 -18.88 4.90
N VAL A 617 22.22 -17.98 5.01
CA VAL A 617 21.39 -17.51 3.89
C VAL A 617 21.68 -16.04 3.55
N LEU A 618 21.76 -15.74 2.25
CA LEU A 618 21.64 -14.40 1.69
C LEU A 618 20.23 -14.22 1.10
N TYR A 619 19.61 -13.08 1.34
CA TYR A 619 18.26 -12.72 0.89
C TYR A 619 18.31 -11.51 -0.07
N GLU A 620 17.61 -11.59 -1.20
CA GLU A 620 17.42 -10.48 -2.14
C GLU A 620 15.92 -10.24 -2.38
N PHE A 621 15.52 -8.98 -2.48
CA PHE A 621 14.11 -8.56 -2.44
C PHE A 621 13.74 -7.73 -3.67
N TRP A 622 12.58 -8.02 -4.26
CA TRP A 622 12.05 -7.31 -5.42
C TRP A 622 10.54 -7.05 -5.30
N ALA A 623 10.05 -6.01 -5.98
CA ALA A 623 8.64 -5.79 -6.25
C ALA A 623 8.42 -5.50 -7.74
N LYS A 624 7.26 -5.90 -8.28
CA LYS A 624 6.81 -5.58 -9.63
C LYS A 624 5.38 -5.09 -9.57
N ASN A 625 5.11 -3.92 -10.14
CA ASN A 625 3.74 -3.47 -10.43
C ASN A 625 3.27 -4.18 -11.71
N GLU A 626 2.13 -4.87 -11.67
CA GLU A 626 1.68 -5.68 -12.81
C GLU A 626 1.26 -4.83 -14.02
N SER A 627 0.83 -3.58 -13.81
CA SER A 627 0.52 -2.64 -14.91
C SER A 627 1.76 -2.04 -15.58
N GLU A 628 2.93 -2.09 -14.93
CA GLU A 628 4.18 -1.51 -15.44
C GLU A 628 5.17 -2.58 -15.95
N GLY A 629 4.87 -3.86 -15.72
CA GLY A 629 5.62 -5.02 -16.24
C GLY A 629 7.01 -5.25 -15.61
N ASN A 630 7.67 -4.20 -15.13
CA ASN A 630 9.06 -4.21 -14.69
C ASN A 630 9.26 -4.64 -13.23
N TRP A 631 10.39 -5.31 -12.96
CA TRP A 631 10.83 -5.63 -11.60
C TRP A 631 11.75 -4.52 -11.06
N ILE A 632 11.41 -4.00 -9.88
CA ILE A 632 12.20 -3.04 -9.10
C ILE A 632 12.92 -3.83 -8.01
N LYS A 633 14.26 -3.74 -7.94
CA LYS A 633 15.01 -4.31 -6.82
C LYS A 633 14.80 -3.42 -5.59
N ILE A 634 14.42 -4.03 -4.47
CA ILE A 634 14.25 -3.39 -3.17
C ILE A 634 15.57 -3.45 -2.39
N LYS A 635 16.28 -4.59 -2.48
CA LYS A 635 17.52 -4.86 -1.74
C LYS A 635 18.30 -5.99 -2.39
N ASP A 636 19.60 -5.79 -2.63
CA ASP A 636 20.56 -6.81 -3.04
C ASP A 636 20.79 -7.90 -1.98
N TYR A 637 21.42 -9.01 -2.39
CA TYR A 637 21.75 -10.14 -1.52
C TYR A 637 22.53 -9.72 -0.27
N SER A 638 21.92 -9.89 0.90
CA SER A 638 22.62 -9.78 2.19
C SER A 638 22.08 -10.76 3.23
N SER A 639 22.85 -10.98 4.32
CA SER A 639 22.46 -11.87 5.42
C SER A 639 21.34 -11.32 6.31
N ASP A 640 20.93 -10.06 6.10
CA ASP A 640 19.78 -9.48 6.77
C ASP A 640 18.49 -9.83 6.02
N ARG A 641 17.64 -10.62 6.69
CA ARG A 641 16.35 -11.13 6.18
C ARG A 641 15.23 -10.09 6.08
N CYS A 642 15.48 -8.83 6.40
CA CYS A 642 14.49 -7.75 6.31
C CYS A 642 14.77 -6.81 5.13
N ALA A 643 13.73 -6.29 4.49
CA ALA A 643 13.84 -5.21 3.52
C ALA A 643 12.69 -4.22 3.71
N ASN A 644 13.02 -2.92 3.76
CA ASN A 644 12.03 -1.86 3.85
C ASN A 644 11.62 -1.41 2.45
N TRP A 645 10.31 -1.30 2.22
CA TRP A 645 9.73 -0.96 0.92
C TRP A 645 8.53 -0.03 1.08
N THR A 646 8.41 0.91 0.15
CA THR A 646 7.30 1.86 0.06
C THR A 646 6.75 1.80 -1.36
N PRO A 647 5.55 1.24 -1.60
CA PRO A 647 4.94 1.30 -2.92
C PRO A 647 4.54 2.74 -3.26
N ASN A 648 4.93 3.19 -4.45
CA ASN A 648 4.79 4.58 -4.90
C ASN A 648 3.57 4.83 -5.81
N LYS A 649 2.89 3.77 -6.27
CA LYS A 649 1.66 3.82 -7.06
C LYS A 649 0.64 2.82 -6.51
N SER A 650 -0.64 3.04 -6.78
CA SER A 650 -1.69 2.06 -6.51
C SER A 650 -1.75 1.02 -7.63
N GLY A 651 -2.30 -0.15 -7.33
CA GLY A 651 -2.38 -1.28 -8.25
C GLY A 651 -1.93 -2.59 -7.63
N GLN A 652 -1.84 -3.63 -8.46
CA GLN A 652 -1.50 -4.99 -8.04
C GLN A 652 0.02 -5.19 -8.14
N TYR A 653 0.66 -5.54 -7.02
CA TYR A 653 2.09 -5.73 -6.92
C TYR A 653 2.44 -7.18 -6.56
N ILE A 654 3.35 -7.78 -7.32
CA ILE A 654 4.02 -9.04 -6.95
C ILE A 654 5.29 -8.68 -6.20
N ILE A 655 5.45 -9.17 -4.97
CA ILE A 655 6.73 -9.14 -4.25
C ILE A 655 7.39 -10.51 -4.39
N LYS A 656 8.72 -10.50 -4.51
CA LYS A 656 9.57 -11.69 -4.63
C LYS A 656 10.71 -11.60 -3.64
N VAL A 657 10.93 -12.68 -2.90
CA VAL A 657 12.12 -12.87 -2.06
C VAL A 657 12.90 -14.05 -2.63
N ASN A 658 14.08 -13.75 -3.17
CA ASN A 658 15.07 -14.74 -3.59
C ASN A 658 15.98 -15.07 -2.40
N VAL A 659 16.48 -16.30 -2.33
CA VAL A 659 17.51 -16.71 -1.37
C VAL A 659 18.59 -17.56 -2.04
N LYS A 660 19.80 -17.48 -1.49
CA LYS A 660 20.84 -18.48 -1.73
C LYS A 660 21.73 -18.71 -0.51
N ASP A 661 22.40 -19.86 -0.49
CA ASP A 661 23.45 -20.20 0.46
C ASP A 661 24.60 -19.21 0.28
N LYS A 662 25.27 -18.86 1.39
CA LYS A 662 26.40 -17.92 1.37
C LYS A 662 27.52 -18.34 0.40
N ASN A 663 27.67 -19.65 0.16
CA ASN A 663 28.68 -20.24 -0.72
C ASN A 663 28.10 -20.72 -2.07
N SER A 664 26.84 -20.37 -2.42
CA SER A 664 26.24 -20.77 -3.70
C SER A 664 26.70 -19.88 -4.86
N ASN A 665 27.26 -20.52 -5.89
CA ASN A 665 27.64 -19.92 -7.16
C ASN A 665 26.43 -19.70 -8.10
N LEU A 666 25.21 -20.11 -7.71
CA LEU A 666 23.99 -19.85 -8.47
C LEU A 666 23.50 -18.40 -8.27
N GLU A 667 22.67 -17.91 -9.18
CA GLU A 667 21.97 -16.62 -9.00
C GLU A 667 20.98 -16.68 -7.82
N LEU A 668 20.28 -17.81 -7.64
CA LEU A 668 19.43 -18.12 -6.51
C LEU A 668 19.35 -19.64 -6.31
N ASP A 669 19.12 -20.08 -5.07
CA ASP A 669 18.82 -21.49 -4.75
C ASP A 669 17.31 -21.72 -4.57
N GLY A 670 16.57 -20.68 -4.18
CA GLY A 670 15.13 -20.72 -4.02
C GLY A 670 14.48 -19.33 -4.02
N LYS A 671 13.17 -19.27 -4.25
CA LYS A 671 12.38 -18.03 -4.21
C LYS A 671 10.96 -18.27 -3.72
N VAL A 672 10.33 -17.24 -3.14
CA VAL A 672 8.89 -17.18 -2.86
C VAL A 672 8.33 -15.86 -3.38
N GLU A 673 7.15 -15.91 -4.00
CA GLU A 673 6.44 -14.77 -4.56
C GLU A 673 5.03 -14.68 -3.97
N LYS A 674 4.55 -13.48 -3.63
CA LYS A 674 3.16 -13.23 -3.20
C LYS A 674 2.66 -11.88 -3.74
N THR A 675 1.41 -11.88 -4.20
CA THR A 675 0.72 -10.69 -4.70
C THR A 675 0.02 -9.91 -3.58
N PHE A 676 0.06 -8.58 -3.68
CA PHE A 676 -0.58 -7.61 -2.79
C PHE A 676 -1.32 -6.54 -3.62
N MET A 677 -2.40 -5.98 -3.09
CA MET A 677 -3.05 -4.80 -3.68
C MET A 677 -2.60 -3.56 -2.90
N VAL A 678 -2.02 -2.59 -3.61
CA VAL A 678 -1.69 -1.27 -3.05
C VAL A 678 -2.82 -0.30 -3.38
N ILE A 679 -3.42 0.30 -2.35
CA ILE A 679 -4.57 1.21 -2.48
C ILE A 679 -4.17 2.66 -2.17
N PRO A 680 -4.83 3.67 -2.76
CA PRO A 680 -4.60 5.06 -2.39
C PRO A 680 -4.92 5.32 -0.91
N LYS A 681 -4.13 6.21 -0.30
CA LYS A 681 -4.24 6.54 1.13
C LYS A 681 -5.64 7.03 1.49
N GLY A 682 -6.36 6.24 2.29
CA GLY A 682 -7.71 6.55 2.79
C GLY A 682 -8.85 5.87 2.03
N GLU A 683 -8.61 5.33 0.84
CA GLU A 683 -9.60 4.50 0.14
C GLU A 683 -9.68 3.10 0.76
N LYS A 684 -10.84 2.45 0.63
CA LYS A 684 -11.07 1.06 1.08
C LYS A 684 -11.55 0.26 -0.13
N PRO A 685 -11.07 -0.99 -0.36
CA PRO A 685 -11.56 -1.81 -1.46
C PRO A 685 -13.07 -1.94 -1.43
N GLY A 686 -13.71 -1.47 -2.49
CA GLY A 686 -15.14 -1.62 -2.68
C GLY A 686 -15.49 -3.01 -3.21
N LYS A 687 -16.72 -3.13 -3.70
CA LYS A 687 -17.09 -4.13 -4.71
C LYS A 687 -17.78 -3.40 -5.85
N ALA A 688 -17.39 -3.67 -7.08
CA ALA A 688 -18.19 -3.22 -8.22
C ALA A 688 -19.44 -4.11 -8.37
N LYS A 689 -20.58 -3.48 -8.64
CA LYS A 689 -21.82 -4.15 -9.03
C LYS A 689 -22.13 -3.76 -10.47
N ILE A 690 -22.22 -4.73 -11.38
CA ILE A 690 -22.74 -4.50 -12.73
C ILE A 690 -24.27 -4.49 -12.69
N GLN A 691 -24.89 -3.55 -13.41
CA GLN A 691 -26.33 -3.50 -13.61
C GLN A 691 -26.72 -4.25 -14.89
N THR A 692 -26.08 -3.89 -16.00
CA THR A 692 -26.38 -4.43 -17.35
C THR A 692 -25.26 -4.07 -18.33
N TYR A 693 -25.35 -4.55 -19.55
CA TYR A 693 -24.71 -3.97 -20.73
C TYR A 693 -25.68 -3.97 -21.91
N ASP A 694 -25.47 -3.06 -22.85
CA ASP A 694 -26.16 -3.05 -24.15
C ASP A 694 -25.20 -3.53 -25.24
N ILE A 695 -25.77 -3.95 -26.37
CA ILE A 695 -25.04 -4.16 -27.62
C ILE A 695 -25.45 -3.05 -28.60
N MET A 696 -24.50 -2.56 -29.39
CA MET A 696 -24.73 -1.52 -30.40
C MET A 696 -24.13 -1.93 -31.74
N GLU A 697 -24.84 -1.67 -32.83
CA GLU A 697 -24.34 -1.71 -34.20
C GLU A 697 -24.04 -0.27 -34.65
N GLY A 698 -22.76 0.10 -34.71
CA GLY A 698 -22.37 1.50 -34.80
C GLY A 698 -22.97 2.30 -33.65
N ASN A 699 -23.91 3.20 -33.96
CA ASN A 699 -24.61 4.06 -32.99
C ASN A 699 -26.04 3.57 -32.64
N LYS A 700 -26.52 2.46 -33.22
CA LYS A 700 -27.87 1.92 -32.96
C LYS A 700 -27.83 0.83 -31.90
N TYR A 701 -28.69 0.89 -30.89
CA TYR A 701 -28.81 -0.17 -29.89
C TYR A 701 -29.50 -1.41 -30.48
N VAL A 702 -28.93 -2.59 -30.24
CA VAL A 702 -29.50 -3.88 -30.60
C VAL A 702 -30.40 -4.33 -29.44
N THR A 703 -31.71 -4.13 -29.60
CA THR A 703 -32.73 -4.41 -28.58
C THR A 703 -33.22 -5.87 -28.59
N SER A 704 -33.09 -6.56 -29.72
CA SER A 704 -33.32 -8.00 -29.83
C SER A 704 -32.13 -8.79 -29.28
N LYS A 705 -32.33 -10.08 -28.97
CA LYS A 705 -31.23 -11.02 -28.72
C LYS A 705 -30.67 -11.63 -30.02
N LYS A 706 -30.94 -11.02 -31.17
CA LYS A 706 -30.42 -11.44 -32.48
C LYS A 706 -29.23 -10.57 -32.87
N LEU A 707 -28.26 -11.17 -33.55
CA LEU A 707 -27.12 -10.52 -34.17
C LEU A 707 -27.02 -11.02 -35.63
N ASP A 708 -26.32 -10.27 -36.48
CA ASP A 708 -26.14 -10.60 -37.89
C ASP A 708 -24.74 -11.17 -38.15
N LEU A 709 -24.64 -12.02 -39.18
CA LEU A 709 -23.37 -12.59 -39.63
C LEU A 709 -22.49 -11.51 -40.29
N ASN A 710 -21.18 -11.63 -40.10
CA ASN A 710 -20.11 -10.75 -40.61
C ASN A 710 -20.16 -9.29 -40.14
N LYS A 711 -21.03 -8.94 -39.18
CA LYS A 711 -21.09 -7.60 -38.57
C LYS A 711 -20.16 -7.44 -37.36
N LYS A 712 -19.84 -6.18 -37.06
CA LYS A 712 -19.08 -5.73 -35.89
C LYS A 712 -19.99 -5.00 -34.92
N TYR A 713 -19.92 -5.38 -33.65
CA TYR A 713 -20.77 -4.88 -32.57
C TYR A 713 -19.93 -4.31 -31.42
N THR A 714 -20.49 -3.31 -30.74
CA THR A 714 -19.92 -2.66 -29.55
C THR A 714 -20.75 -3.02 -28.32
N ILE A 715 -20.11 -3.62 -27.32
CA ILE A 715 -20.66 -3.83 -25.98
C ILE A 715 -20.47 -2.54 -25.19
N LYS A 716 -21.51 -2.09 -24.47
CA LYS A 716 -21.47 -0.91 -23.60
C LYS A 716 -22.00 -1.28 -22.21
N ALA A 717 -21.11 -1.37 -21.23
CA ALA A 717 -21.44 -1.82 -19.88
C ALA A 717 -21.83 -0.68 -18.93
N TYR A 718 -22.62 -1.01 -17.90
CA TYR A 718 -23.03 -0.09 -16.84
C TYR A 718 -22.85 -0.78 -15.48
N ALA A 719 -21.96 -0.24 -14.67
CA ALA A 719 -21.64 -0.73 -13.34
C ALA A 719 -21.29 0.44 -12.41
N SER A 720 -21.32 0.19 -11.10
CA SER A 720 -20.91 1.18 -10.09
C SER A 720 -20.06 0.56 -8.98
N SER A 721 -19.15 1.37 -8.42
CA SER A 721 -18.45 1.16 -7.15
C SER A 721 -18.11 2.53 -6.55
N SER A 722 -17.58 2.58 -5.33
CA SER A 722 -17.11 3.82 -4.68
C SER A 722 -15.81 4.36 -5.26
N ASN A 723 -14.98 3.51 -5.87
CA ASN A 723 -13.58 3.82 -6.21
C ASN A 723 -13.31 3.80 -7.73
N GLY A 724 -14.36 3.64 -8.54
CA GLY A 724 -14.27 3.39 -9.98
C GLY A 724 -14.26 1.90 -10.34
N VAL A 725 -14.76 1.59 -11.54
CA VAL A 725 -14.96 0.22 -12.02
C VAL A 725 -13.99 -0.14 -13.12
N LEU A 726 -13.37 -1.31 -13.01
CA LEU A 726 -12.67 -1.98 -14.11
C LEU A 726 -13.61 -3.00 -14.76
N TYR A 727 -13.68 -3.00 -16.10
CA TYR A 727 -14.50 -3.91 -16.91
C TYR A 727 -13.61 -4.86 -17.71
N GLU A 728 -13.93 -6.16 -17.72
CA GLU A 728 -13.30 -7.19 -18.56
C GLU A 728 -14.39 -7.90 -19.39
N PHE A 729 -14.09 -8.18 -20.65
CA PHE A 729 -15.07 -8.62 -21.65
C PHE A 729 -14.67 -9.96 -22.27
N TRP A 730 -15.61 -10.91 -22.26
CA TRP A 730 -15.46 -12.24 -22.86
C TRP A 730 -16.64 -12.58 -23.78
N ILE A 731 -16.37 -13.44 -24.75
CA ILE A 731 -17.37 -14.02 -25.64
C ILE A 731 -17.14 -15.52 -25.80
N LYS A 732 -18.21 -16.31 -25.89
CA LYS A 732 -18.18 -17.74 -26.19
C LYS A 732 -19.07 -18.03 -27.39
N ASP A 733 -18.45 -18.44 -28.48
CA ASP A 733 -19.11 -19.11 -29.61
C ASP A 733 -19.49 -20.53 -29.14
N VAL A 734 -20.79 -20.80 -29.01
CA VAL A 734 -21.28 -22.04 -28.38
C VAL A 734 -20.78 -23.29 -29.13
N ARG A 735 -20.71 -23.26 -30.47
CA ARG A 735 -20.19 -24.37 -31.28
C ARG A 735 -18.71 -24.65 -31.06
N LYS A 736 -17.92 -23.65 -30.62
CA LYS A 736 -16.49 -23.81 -30.29
C LYS A 736 -16.25 -24.17 -28.82
N GLY A 737 -17.27 -24.12 -27.96
CA GLY A 737 -17.22 -24.46 -26.54
C GLY A 737 -16.40 -23.52 -25.64
N ASN A 738 -15.36 -22.89 -26.16
CA ASN A 738 -14.36 -22.12 -25.42
C ASN A 738 -14.75 -20.65 -25.25
N TRP A 739 -14.35 -20.08 -24.10
CA TRP A 739 -14.41 -18.64 -23.85
C TRP A 739 -13.18 -17.95 -24.47
N VAL A 740 -13.42 -16.85 -25.18
CA VAL A 740 -12.39 -15.96 -25.74
C VAL A 740 -12.49 -14.62 -25.00
N LYS A 741 -11.38 -14.18 -24.40
CA LYS A 741 -11.29 -12.82 -23.85
C LYS A 741 -11.13 -11.85 -25.02
N ILE A 742 -12.02 -10.88 -25.14
CA ILE A 742 -11.93 -9.82 -26.18
C ILE A 742 -11.34 -8.52 -25.62
N ARG A 743 -11.35 -8.32 -24.29
CA ARG A 743 -10.66 -7.20 -23.65
C ARG A 743 -10.39 -7.45 -22.17
N ASP A 744 -9.15 -7.20 -21.73
CA ASP A 744 -8.78 -7.17 -20.30
C ASP A 744 -9.41 -6.01 -19.52
N TYR A 745 -9.24 -6.08 -18.19
CA TYR A 745 -9.68 -5.08 -17.22
C TYR A 745 -9.14 -3.67 -17.51
N LYS A 746 -10.06 -2.74 -17.87
CA LYS A 746 -9.80 -1.30 -18.00
C LYS A 746 -11.01 -0.49 -17.53
N GLU A 747 -10.81 0.79 -17.22
CA GLU A 747 -11.86 1.72 -16.75
C GLU A 747 -12.87 2.11 -17.83
N ASP A 748 -12.46 2.05 -19.11
CA ASP A 748 -13.38 2.16 -20.25
C ASP A 748 -14.45 1.06 -20.18
N ARG A 749 -15.70 1.41 -20.44
CA ARG A 749 -16.88 0.53 -20.40
C ARG A 749 -17.24 -0.09 -21.76
N LEU A 750 -16.41 0.12 -22.79
CA LEU A 750 -16.64 -0.34 -24.16
C LEU A 750 -15.72 -1.51 -24.56
N ALA A 751 -16.24 -2.42 -25.38
CA ALA A 751 -15.45 -3.41 -26.11
C ALA A 751 -16.12 -3.74 -27.44
N THR A 752 -15.35 -4.05 -28.48
CA THR A 752 -15.91 -4.44 -29.79
C THR A 752 -15.58 -5.88 -30.14
N PHE A 753 -16.53 -6.60 -30.73
CA PHE A 753 -16.34 -7.93 -31.30
C PHE A 753 -16.96 -8.00 -32.71
N SER A 754 -16.57 -9.01 -33.48
CA SER A 754 -17.17 -9.32 -34.78
C SER A 754 -17.72 -10.74 -34.77
N VAL A 755 -18.83 -10.95 -35.46
CA VAL A 755 -19.42 -12.29 -35.62
C VAL A 755 -19.08 -12.84 -36.99
N SER A 756 -18.24 -13.87 -37.06
CA SER A 756 -17.85 -14.55 -38.31
C SER A 756 -18.47 -15.95 -38.47
N ASN A 757 -19.40 -16.32 -37.59
CA ASN A 757 -19.82 -17.71 -37.40
C ASN A 757 -21.33 -17.77 -37.07
N GLN A 758 -22.12 -18.49 -37.86
CA GLN A 758 -23.55 -18.71 -37.57
C GLN A 758 -23.69 -19.63 -36.35
N SER A 759 -24.01 -19.05 -35.19
CA SER A 759 -23.89 -19.72 -33.89
C SER A 759 -24.76 -19.01 -32.83
N SER A 760 -24.84 -19.61 -31.64
CA SER A 760 -25.21 -18.88 -30.44
C SER A 760 -23.97 -18.31 -29.76
N TYR A 761 -24.10 -17.12 -29.17
CA TYR A 761 -23.03 -16.39 -28.51
C TYR A 761 -23.42 -16.04 -27.08
N ILE A 762 -22.62 -16.47 -26.11
CA ILE A 762 -22.70 -15.97 -24.73
C ILE A 762 -21.70 -14.84 -24.59
N ILE A 763 -22.17 -13.65 -24.23
CA ILE A 763 -21.31 -12.51 -23.91
C ILE A 763 -21.29 -12.35 -22.39
N LYS A 764 -20.11 -12.19 -21.82
CA LYS A 764 -19.89 -12.01 -20.38
C LYS A 764 -19.14 -10.71 -20.14
N VAL A 765 -19.66 -9.89 -19.23
CA VAL A 765 -18.96 -8.72 -18.72
C VAL A 765 -18.68 -8.95 -17.25
N ASN A 766 -17.39 -9.06 -16.92
CA ASN A 766 -16.89 -9.09 -15.56
C ASN A 766 -16.60 -7.66 -15.10
N VAL A 767 -16.92 -7.33 -13.86
CA VAL A 767 -16.51 -6.07 -13.24
C VAL A 767 -15.82 -6.29 -11.90
N LYS A 768 -14.93 -5.38 -11.56
CA LYS A 768 -14.41 -5.24 -10.20
C LYS A 768 -14.14 -3.79 -9.83
N ASP A 769 -14.19 -3.50 -8.54
CA ASP A 769 -13.71 -2.23 -8.00
C ASP A 769 -12.23 -2.07 -8.34
N LYS A 770 -11.81 -0.83 -8.63
CA LYS A 770 -10.43 -0.50 -8.99
C LYS A 770 -9.38 -1.04 -8.00
N TYR A 771 -9.77 -1.24 -6.74
CA TYR A 771 -8.92 -1.75 -5.68
C TYR A 771 -9.37 -3.11 -5.10
N SER A 772 -10.24 -3.85 -5.79
CA SER A 772 -10.62 -5.20 -5.37
C SER A 772 -9.51 -6.23 -5.58
N LEU A 773 -9.30 -7.06 -4.55
CA LEU A 773 -8.45 -8.25 -4.58
C LEU A 773 -9.12 -9.47 -5.23
N ASN A 774 -10.42 -9.41 -5.52
CA ASN A 774 -11.10 -10.50 -6.21
C ASN A 774 -10.69 -10.51 -7.70
N SER A 775 -10.70 -11.70 -8.32
CA SER A 775 -10.58 -11.81 -9.77
C SER A 775 -11.76 -11.12 -10.47
N VAL A 776 -12.96 -11.26 -9.90
CA VAL A 776 -14.22 -10.61 -10.31
C VAL A 776 -15.04 -10.28 -9.05
N ASP A 777 -15.65 -9.09 -8.95
CA ASP A 777 -16.60 -8.78 -7.86
C ASP A 777 -18.04 -9.14 -8.24
N SER A 778 -18.39 -8.90 -9.50
CA SER A 778 -19.73 -9.09 -10.06
C SER A 778 -19.61 -9.31 -11.57
N TYR A 779 -20.54 -10.04 -12.17
CA TYR A 779 -20.59 -10.25 -13.62
C TYR A 779 -22.04 -10.35 -14.08
N VAL A 780 -22.24 -10.15 -15.39
CA VAL A 780 -23.53 -10.43 -16.05
C VAL A 780 -23.27 -11.10 -17.40
N GLU A 781 -24.15 -12.03 -17.76
CA GLU A 781 -24.11 -12.79 -19.00
C GLU A 781 -25.43 -12.62 -19.75
N LYS A 782 -25.37 -12.51 -21.08
CA LYS A 782 -26.55 -12.58 -21.95
C LYS A 782 -26.23 -13.42 -23.19
N ASN A 783 -27.20 -14.23 -23.59
CA ASN A 783 -27.14 -15.06 -24.78
C ASN A 783 -27.73 -14.29 -25.98
N PHE A 784 -27.07 -14.43 -27.14
CA PHE A 784 -27.50 -13.90 -28.43
C PHE A 784 -27.45 -15.01 -29.49
N THR A 785 -28.29 -14.94 -30.52
CA THR A 785 -28.30 -15.87 -31.67
C THR A 785 -27.95 -15.16 -32.97
N ILE A 786 -27.34 -15.87 -33.92
CA ILE A 786 -27.24 -15.41 -35.31
C ILE A 786 -28.43 -15.91 -36.10
N GLY A 787 -29.31 -14.98 -36.45
CA GLY A 787 -30.63 -15.28 -37.00
C GLY A 787 -31.57 -15.93 -35.96
N ASP A 788 -32.52 -16.70 -36.48
CA ASP A 788 -33.45 -17.52 -35.69
C ASP A 788 -32.78 -18.78 -35.12
N LEU A 789 -33.55 -19.53 -34.31
CA LEU A 789 -33.06 -20.58 -33.42
C LEU A 789 -32.26 -21.68 -34.13
N MET A 790 -31.34 -22.31 -33.39
CA MET A 790 -30.64 -23.52 -33.81
C MET A 790 -31.66 -24.65 -34.00
N ARG A 791 -32.06 -24.87 -35.26
CA ARG A 791 -33.17 -25.77 -35.60
C ARG A 791 -32.95 -27.18 -35.06
N THR A 792 -33.99 -27.74 -34.46
CA THR A 792 -34.02 -29.06 -33.84
C THR A 792 -34.72 -30.05 -34.77
N ILE A 793 -33.99 -31.08 -35.18
CA ILE A 793 -34.47 -32.16 -36.03
C ILE A 793 -34.63 -33.40 -35.15
N VAL A 794 -35.80 -34.00 -35.14
CA VAL A 794 -35.98 -35.37 -34.63
C VAL A 794 -35.83 -36.34 -35.79
N LEU A 795 -34.90 -37.27 -35.64
CA LEU A 795 -34.72 -38.38 -36.55
C LEU A 795 -35.27 -39.66 -35.91
N ASP A 796 -36.12 -40.33 -36.66
CA ASP A 796 -36.75 -41.58 -36.26
C ASP A 796 -36.22 -42.71 -37.15
N ALA A 797 -35.78 -43.80 -36.51
CA ALA A 797 -35.37 -45.01 -37.21
C ALA A 797 -36.50 -46.03 -37.07
N GLY A 798 -37.15 -46.38 -38.18
CA GLY A 798 -38.30 -47.27 -38.24
C GLY A 798 -38.09 -48.56 -37.46
N HIS A 799 -39.16 -49.08 -36.85
CA HIS A 799 -39.14 -50.33 -36.07
C HIS A 799 -38.11 -50.32 -34.92
N GLY A 800 -37.79 -51.47 -34.33
CA GLY A 800 -36.79 -51.65 -33.28
C GLY A 800 -37.25 -52.48 -32.07
N GLY A 801 -36.30 -53.11 -31.39
CA GLY A 801 -36.56 -53.93 -30.20
C GLY A 801 -37.26 -55.24 -30.55
N ARG A 802 -38.59 -55.31 -30.35
CA ARG A 802 -39.40 -56.51 -30.68
C ARG A 802 -39.91 -56.53 -32.10
N ASP A 803 -40.07 -55.35 -32.69
CA ASP A 803 -40.46 -55.16 -34.07
C ASP A 803 -39.19 -55.05 -34.92
N SER A 804 -39.01 -55.97 -35.86
CA SER A 804 -37.84 -55.95 -36.76
C SER A 804 -38.02 -55.05 -37.99
N GLY A 805 -39.25 -54.62 -38.27
CA GLY A 805 -39.68 -54.28 -39.62
C GLY A 805 -39.57 -55.48 -40.55
N ALA A 806 -39.47 -55.21 -41.86
CA ALA A 806 -39.29 -56.23 -42.87
C ALA A 806 -38.02 -57.10 -42.64
N LEU A 807 -38.06 -58.33 -43.15
CA LEU A 807 -36.97 -59.30 -43.03
C LEU A 807 -36.48 -59.72 -44.43
N SER A 808 -35.19 -59.53 -44.69
CA SER A 808 -34.60 -59.90 -45.98
C SER A 808 -34.55 -61.42 -46.20
N SER A 809 -34.30 -61.84 -47.44
CA SER A 809 -34.20 -63.26 -47.78
C SER A 809 -33.01 -63.95 -47.09
N GLN A 810 -33.02 -65.29 -47.08
CA GLN A 810 -31.88 -66.09 -46.63
C GLN A 810 -30.62 -65.85 -47.49
N ALA A 811 -30.77 -65.52 -48.78
CA ALA A 811 -29.66 -65.22 -49.69
C ALA A 811 -29.02 -63.83 -49.45
N THR A 812 -29.60 -63.01 -48.58
CA THR A 812 -28.99 -61.78 -48.04
C THR A 812 -28.64 -61.87 -46.55
N GLY A 813 -28.86 -63.02 -45.91
CA GLY A 813 -28.51 -63.27 -44.50
C GLY A 813 -29.61 -62.95 -43.49
N ARG A 814 -30.88 -62.81 -43.91
CA ARG A 814 -32.04 -62.50 -43.06
C ARG A 814 -31.85 -61.22 -42.24
N LEU A 815 -31.50 -60.12 -42.91
CA LEU A 815 -31.29 -58.82 -42.28
C LEU A 815 -32.62 -58.17 -41.91
N HIS A 816 -32.67 -57.57 -40.72
CA HIS A 816 -33.81 -56.79 -40.25
C HIS A 816 -33.76 -55.36 -40.81
N GLU A 817 -34.91 -54.84 -41.27
CA GLU A 817 -35.08 -53.43 -41.64
C GLU A 817 -34.60 -52.50 -40.52
N ALA A 818 -34.99 -52.77 -39.27
CA ALA A 818 -34.64 -51.99 -38.09
C ALA A 818 -33.12 -51.77 -37.93
N ASP A 819 -32.28 -52.72 -38.36
CA ASP A 819 -30.83 -52.63 -38.27
C ASP A 819 -30.20 -51.87 -39.45
N ILE A 820 -30.84 -51.94 -40.62
CA ILE A 820 -30.45 -51.19 -41.82
C ILE A 820 -30.73 -49.71 -41.60
N VAL A 821 -31.97 -49.36 -41.24
CA VAL A 821 -32.41 -47.97 -41.13
C VAL A 821 -31.73 -47.25 -39.97
N GLN A 822 -31.42 -47.93 -38.87
CA GLN A 822 -30.64 -47.34 -37.78
C GLN A 822 -29.26 -46.85 -38.23
N LYS A 823 -28.54 -47.64 -39.03
CA LYS A 823 -27.20 -47.28 -39.52
C LYS A 823 -27.28 -46.03 -40.40
N ILE A 824 -28.29 -45.94 -41.27
CA ILE A 824 -28.56 -44.76 -42.12
C ILE A 824 -28.91 -43.54 -41.25
N THR A 825 -29.82 -43.69 -40.28
CA THR A 825 -30.27 -42.61 -39.40
C THR A 825 -29.14 -41.99 -38.57
N ILE A 826 -28.22 -42.81 -38.04
CA ILE A 826 -27.04 -42.31 -37.30
C ILE A 826 -26.06 -41.59 -38.24
N LYS A 827 -25.87 -42.06 -39.47
CA LYS A 827 -25.02 -41.38 -40.46
C LYS A 827 -25.60 -40.01 -40.83
N LEU A 828 -26.91 -39.93 -41.09
CA LEU A 828 -27.63 -38.68 -41.36
C LEU A 828 -27.55 -37.71 -40.17
N GLY A 829 -27.83 -38.20 -38.96
CA GLY A 829 -27.77 -37.38 -37.75
C GLY A 829 -26.36 -36.84 -37.47
N ASN A 830 -25.31 -37.60 -37.78
CA ASN A 830 -23.93 -37.13 -37.67
C ASN A 830 -23.60 -36.01 -38.69
N LEU A 831 -24.11 -36.09 -39.93
CA LEU A 831 -23.96 -34.99 -40.91
C LEU A 831 -24.71 -33.73 -40.46
N LEU A 832 -25.94 -33.86 -39.97
CA LEU A 832 -26.74 -32.75 -39.49
C LEU A 832 -26.14 -32.09 -38.22
N LYS A 833 -25.66 -32.89 -37.25
CA LYS A 833 -24.91 -32.38 -36.08
C LYS A 833 -23.64 -31.63 -36.51
N LYS A 834 -22.91 -32.13 -37.51
CA LYS A 834 -21.71 -31.48 -38.06
C LYS A 834 -22.01 -30.15 -38.74
N ALA A 835 -23.19 -30.00 -39.35
CA ALA A 835 -23.67 -28.73 -39.92
C ALA A 835 -24.20 -27.73 -38.86
N GLY A 836 -24.38 -28.16 -37.61
CA GLY A 836 -24.83 -27.31 -36.51
C GLY A 836 -26.33 -27.36 -36.23
N TYR A 837 -27.07 -28.33 -36.76
CA TYR A 837 -28.43 -28.62 -36.30
C TYR A 837 -28.40 -29.30 -34.93
N ASN A 838 -29.39 -29.02 -34.09
CA ASN A 838 -29.67 -29.89 -32.94
C ASN A 838 -30.36 -31.15 -33.46
N VAL A 839 -29.88 -32.33 -33.08
CA VAL A 839 -30.43 -33.60 -33.57
C VAL A 839 -30.67 -34.56 -32.42
N ILE A 840 -31.94 -34.91 -32.25
CA ILE A 840 -32.46 -35.86 -31.27
C ILE A 840 -32.93 -37.11 -32.03
N TYR A 841 -32.72 -38.29 -31.46
CA TYR A 841 -33.16 -39.55 -32.03
C TYR A 841 -34.33 -40.12 -31.22
N THR A 842 -35.28 -40.82 -31.85
CA THR A 842 -36.25 -41.66 -31.12
C THR A 842 -35.57 -42.91 -30.54
N ARG A 843 -34.59 -43.46 -31.27
CA ARG A 843 -33.61 -44.47 -30.81
C ARG A 843 -32.23 -44.22 -31.42
N ASP A 844 -31.17 -44.30 -30.63
CA ASP A 844 -29.81 -43.91 -31.02
C ASP A 844 -28.85 -45.09 -31.31
N LYS A 845 -29.35 -46.33 -31.23
CA LYS A 845 -28.58 -47.57 -31.43
C LYS A 845 -29.45 -48.70 -31.99
N ILE A 846 -28.79 -49.81 -32.32
CA ILE A 846 -29.45 -51.10 -32.53
C ILE A 846 -29.78 -51.68 -31.15
N ASP A 847 -31.05 -52.01 -30.94
CA ASP A 847 -31.57 -52.46 -29.67
C ASP A 847 -31.58 -53.98 -29.58
N LEU A 848 -31.14 -54.51 -28.44
CA LEU A 848 -31.44 -55.89 -28.06
C LEU A 848 -32.95 -56.00 -27.77
N TYR A 849 -33.56 -57.15 -28.06
CA TYR A 849 -35.01 -57.44 -28.02
C TYR A 849 -35.81 -57.06 -26.74
N ASN A 850 -35.14 -56.57 -25.69
CA ASN A 850 -35.70 -56.16 -24.40
C ASN A 850 -35.65 -54.64 -24.14
N TYR A 851 -35.39 -53.79 -25.14
CA TYR A 851 -35.35 -52.32 -24.95
C TYR A 851 -36.76 -51.69 -24.89
N PRO A 852 -37.03 -50.70 -23.99
CA PRO A 852 -38.40 -50.35 -23.58
C PRO A 852 -39.10 -49.23 -24.38
N SER A 853 -40.44 -49.34 -24.41
CA SER A 853 -41.48 -48.37 -24.83
C SER A 853 -41.34 -47.68 -26.20
N VAL A 854 -40.51 -46.64 -26.34
CA VAL A 854 -40.62 -45.66 -27.45
C VAL A 854 -40.50 -46.30 -28.84
N THR A 855 -39.80 -47.44 -28.96
CA THR A 855 -39.66 -48.18 -30.22
C THR A 855 -40.91 -48.97 -30.61
N GLN A 856 -41.82 -49.27 -29.67
CA GLN A 856 -42.99 -50.13 -29.88
C GLN A 856 -44.29 -49.35 -30.09
N ASN A 857 -44.27 -48.01 -30.02
CA ASN A 857 -45.46 -47.16 -30.15
C ASN A 857 -45.21 -45.94 -31.05
N LEU A 858 -46.03 -45.76 -32.08
CA LEU A 858 -45.94 -44.62 -33.01
C LEU A 858 -46.32 -43.28 -32.34
N GLU A 859 -47.14 -43.31 -31.28
CA GLU A 859 -47.44 -42.10 -30.51
C GLU A 859 -46.23 -41.63 -29.68
N ASP A 860 -45.48 -42.54 -29.05
CA ASP A 860 -44.30 -42.17 -28.28
C ASP A 860 -43.20 -41.59 -29.18
N ARG A 861 -43.00 -42.14 -30.38
CA ARG A 861 -42.08 -41.59 -31.40
C ARG A 861 -42.39 -40.14 -31.75
N ILE A 862 -43.67 -39.81 -31.98
CA ILE A 862 -44.05 -38.44 -32.35
C ILE A 862 -44.14 -37.50 -31.15
N ASN A 863 -44.42 -38.04 -29.96
CA ASN A 863 -44.38 -37.28 -28.71
C ASN A 863 -42.97 -36.74 -28.41
N VAL A 864 -41.89 -37.46 -28.74
CA VAL A 864 -40.51 -36.95 -28.65
C VAL A 864 -40.33 -35.63 -29.41
N ALA A 865 -40.93 -35.50 -30.60
CA ALA A 865 -40.84 -34.28 -31.43
C ALA A 865 -41.84 -33.20 -31.00
N ASN A 866 -43.07 -33.59 -30.68
CA ASN A 866 -44.13 -32.68 -30.27
C ASN A 866 -43.84 -32.02 -28.92
N SER A 867 -43.30 -32.74 -27.94
CA SER A 867 -43.01 -32.20 -26.60
C SER A 867 -41.89 -31.15 -26.60
N ILE A 868 -40.91 -31.29 -27.49
CA ILE A 868 -39.78 -30.36 -27.61
C ILE A 868 -40.01 -29.25 -28.65
N LYS A 869 -41.11 -29.33 -29.42
CA LYS A 869 -41.42 -28.44 -30.56
C LYS A 869 -40.29 -28.42 -31.60
N ALA A 870 -39.94 -29.60 -32.12
CA ALA A 870 -38.94 -29.74 -33.18
C ALA A 870 -39.31 -28.93 -34.45
N ASP A 871 -38.30 -28.49 -35.20
CA ASP A 871 -38.45 -27.81 -36.49
C ASP A 871 -38.71 -28.78 -37.66
N LEU A 872 -38.39 -30.07 -37.47
CA LEU A 872 -38.57 -31.16 -38.44
C LEU A 872 -38.60 -32.51 -37.72
N PHE A 873 -39.48 -33.41 -38.17
CA PHE A 873 -39.43 -34.84 -37.89
C PHE A 873 -39.16 -35.62 -39.18
N MET A 874 -38.26 -36.61 -39.16
CA MET A 874 -37.98 -37.47 -40.31
C MET A 874 -37.83 -38.92 -39.86
N SER A 875 -38.73 -39.79 -40.32
CA SER A 875 -38.64 -41.24 -40.12
C SER A 875 -37.99 -41.93 -41.33
N ILE A 876 -37.13 -42.91 -41.07
CA ILE A 876 -36.36 -43.65 -42.07
C ILE A 876 -36.76 -45.13 -42.03
N HIS A 877 -37.22 -45.64 -43.17
CA HIS A 877 -37.74 -46.99 -43.40
C HIS A 877 -37.10 -47.63 -44.66
N ALA A 878 -37.40 -48.91 -44.89
CA ALA A 878 -37.09 -49.59 -46.15
C ALA A 878 -38.17 -50.63 -46.53
N ASP A 879 -39.06 -50.21 -47.43
CA ASP A 879 -40.24 -50.85 -48.01
C ASP A 879 -40.10 -52.37 -48.30
N SER A 880 -41.22 -53.07 -48.32
CA SER A 880 -41.28 -54.51 -48.57
C SER A 880 -42.57 -54.89 -49.30
N PHE A 881 -42.42 -55.64 -50.39
CA PHE A 881 -43.53 -56.06 -51.25
C PHE A 881 -43.33 -57.49 -51.74
N ASP A 882 -44.43 -58.23 -51.94
CA ASP A 882 -44.43 -59.65 -52.30
C ASP A 882 -43.66 -59.94 -53.60
N VAL A 883 -43.67 -58.98 -54.54
CA VAL A 883 -42.89 -59.06 -55.78
C VAL A 883 -41.47 -58.56 -55.52
N SER A 884 -40.53 -59.49 -55.31
CA SER A 884 -39.12 -59.22 -54.94
C SER A 884 -38.29 -58.42 -55.97
N SER A 885 -38.87 -58.06 -57.13
CA SER A 885 -38.27 -57.12 -58.09
C SER A 885 -38.67 -55.66 -57.87
N ALA A 886 -39.59 -55.37 -56.95
CA ALA A 886 -39.90 -54.01 -56.49
C ALA A 886 -38.61 -53.32 -56.00
N ASN A 887 -38.42 -52.04 -56.34
CA ASN A 887 -37.18 -51.31 -56.07
C ASN A 887 -37.41 -49.79 -56.04
N GLY A 888 -36.44 -49.06 -55.50
CA GLY A 888 -36.40 -47.59 -55.53
C GLY A 888 -36.91 -46.89 -54.27
N TYR A 889 -37.08 -45.58 -54.37
CA TYR A 889 -37.28 -44.67 -53.23
C TYR A 889 -38.62 -43.94 -53.32
N SER A 890 -39.33 -43.86 -52.19
CA SER A 890 -40.55 -43.07 -51.99
C SER A 890 -40.44 -42.20 -50.73
N ALA A 891 -41.27 -41.16 -50.64
CA ALA A 891 -41.42 -40.37 -49.43
C ALA A 891 -42.88 -40.04 -49.15
N HIS A 892 -43.29 -40.25 -47.90
CA HIS A 892 -44.66 -40.13 -47.42
C HIS A 892 -44.79 -38.89 -46.53
N TYR A 893 -45.79 -38.06 -46.81
CA TYR A 893 -46.18 -36.90 -45.99
C TYR A 893 -47.68 -36.93 -45.71
N SER A 894 -48.20 -35.99 -44.90
CA SER A 894 -49.63 -35.84 -44.65
C SER A 894 -50.05 -34.39 -44.88
N SER A 895 -51.02 -34.18 -45.78
CA SER A 895 -51.75 -32.91 -45.95
C SER A 895 -52.59 -32.63 -44.70
N TYR A 896 -53.48 -33.56 -44.38
CA TYR A 896 -54.30 -33.57 -43.18
C TYR A 896 -53.44 -33.67 -41.91
N ARG A 897 -53.64 -32.73 -40.97
CA ARG A 897 -52.91 -32.65 -39.68
C ARG A 897 -53.86 -32.23 -38.54
N PRO A 898 -54.70 -33.13 -38.01
CA PRO A 898 -55.81 -32.79 -37.12
C PRO A 898 -55.43 -32.11 -35.79
N LYS A 899 -54.16 -32.19 -35.37
CA LYS A 899 -53.62 -31.50 -34.19
C LYS A 899 -53.13 -30.06 -34.48
N LEU A 900 -53.21 -29.60 -35.75
CA LEU A 900 -52.84 -28.25 -36.21
C LEU A 900 -53.98 -27.57 -36.98
N ASP A 901 -54.59 -28.26 -37.94
CA ASP A 901 -55.62 -27.73 -38.84
C ASP A 901 -56.69 -28.78 -39.11
N ASN A 902 -57.93 -28.33 -39.27
CA ASN A 902 -59.08 -29.14 -39.69
C ASN A 902 -60.00 -28.38 -40.65
N SER A 903 -59.54 -27.27 -41.23
CA SER A 903 -60.19 -26.64 -42.38
C SER A 903 -59.93 -27.46 -43.65
N GLY A 904 -60.69 -27.22 -44.72
CA GLY A 904 -60.41 -27.82 -46.04
C GLY A 904 -60.54 -29.35 -46.19
N ILE A 905 -60.88 -30.09 -45.13
CA ILE A 905 -60.91 -31.56 -45.13
C ILE A 905 -61.86 -32.13 -46.18
N TYR A 906 -61.44 -33.21 -46.83
CA TYR A 906 -62.27 -34.15 -47.57
C TYR A 906 -61.70 -35.57 -47.48
N GLU A 907 -62.44 -36.59 -47.91
CA GLU A 907 -61.98 -37.98 -47.91
C GLU A 907 -62.16 -38.59 -49.32
N GLU A 908 -61.18 -39.38 -49.75
CA GLU A 908 -61.12 -40.04 -51.06
C GLU A 908 -60.26 -41.33 -50.89
N ASP A 909 -60.75 -42.48 -51.36
CA ASP A 909 -60.15 -43.81 -51.19
C ASP A 909 -59.68 -44.13 -49.75
N ASP A 910 -60.57 -43.93 -48.76
CA ASP A 910 -60.34 -44.09 -47.31
C ASP A 910 -59.18 -43.23 -46.72
N ILE A 911 -58.68 -42.25 -47.48
CA ILE A 911 -57.66 -41.29 -47.05
C ILE A 911 -58.29 -39.90 -46.88
N THR A 912 -58.23 -39.38 -45.66
CA THR A 912 -58.54 -37.98 -45.33
C THR A 912 -57.46 -37.03 -45.86
N TYR A 913 -57.81 -36.07 -46.69
CA TYR A 913 -56.93 -35.05 -47.28
C TYR A 913 -57.35 -33.64 -46.85
N ASP A 914 -56.48 -32.65 -47.07
CA ASP A 914 -56.74 -31.24 -46.78
C ASP A 914 -56.55 -30.37 -48.04
N LYS A 915 -57.57 -29.56 -48.40
CA LYS A 915 -57.54 -28.62 -49.54
C LYS A 915 -56.84 -27.29 -49.23
N THR A 916 -56.61 -27.00 -47.96
CA THR A 916 -55.96 -25.78 -47.46
C THR A 916 -54.84 -26.11 -46.46
N PRO A 917 -53.84 -26.96 -46.81
CA PRO A 917 -52.92 -27.51 -45.82
C PRO A 917 -52.09 -26.43 -45.13
N CYS A 918 -51.97 -26.57 -43.81
CA CYS A 918 -51.10 -25.72 -42.99
C CYS A 918 -49.62 -25.75 -43.46
N ASP A 919 -48.87 -24.70 -43.12
CA ASP A 919 -47.44 -24.53 -43.49
C ASP A 919 -46.57 -25.76 -43.20
N ALA A 920 -46.82 -26.47 -42.09
CA ALA A 920 -46.14 -27.71 -41.75
C ALA A 920 -46.36 -28.81 -42.79
N ALA A 921 -47.60 -29.00 -43.26
CA ALA A 921 -47.94 -29.96 -44.31
C ALA A 921 -47.33 -29.57 -45.67
N LEU A 922 -47.41 -28.30 -46.06
CA LEU A 922 -46.80 -27.80 -47.30
C LEU A 922 -45.28 -28.03 -47.32
N LYS A 923 -44.58 -27.72 -46.23
CA LYS A 923 -43.14 -28.01 -46.06
C LYS A 923 -42.82 -29.50 -46.06
N SER A 924 -43.73 -30.34 -45.55
CA SER A 924 -43.60 -31.80 -45.62
C SER A 924 -43.64 -32.32 -47.05
N LYS A 925 -44.56 -31.80 -47.88
CA LYS A 925 -44.67 -32.09 -49.32
C LYS A 925 -43.41 -31.67 -50.09
N VAL A 926 -42.93 -30.44 -49.85
CA VAL A 926 -41.69 -29.93 -50.44
C VAL A 926 -40.47 -30.78 -50.05
N LEU A 927 -40.31 -31.13 -48.77
CA LEU A 927 -39.21 -31.98 -48.31
C LEU A 927 -39.25 -33.37 -48.94
N SER A 928 -40.44 -33.99 -49.01
CA SER A 928 -40.62 -35.30 -49.63
C SER A 928 -40.14 -35.30 -51.09
N GLN A 929 -40.50 -34.24 -51.84
CA GLN A 929 -40.08 -34.11 -53.24
C GLN A 929 -38.57 -33.90 -53.37
N LEU A 930 -37.97 -33.09 -52.48
CA LEU A 930 -36.52 -32.88 -52.43
C LEU A 930 -35.77 -34.18 -52.13
N ILE A 931 -36.31 -35.02 -51.23
CA ILE A 931 -35.72 -36.31 -50.85
C ILE A 931 -35.67 -37.27 -52.04
N VAL A 932 -36.81 -37.56 -52.68
CA VAL A 932 -36.83 -38.53 -53.79
C VAL A 932 -36.01 -38.04 -54.99
N ASN A 933 -35.98 -36.73 -55.25
CA ASN A 933 -35.15 -36.13 -56.29
C ASN A 933 -33.64 -36.25 -56.01
N GLU A 934 -33.20 -36.05 -54.76
CA GLU A 934 -31.80 -36.29 -54.37
C GLU A 934 -31.43 -37.78 -54.43
N MET A 935 -32.30 -38.65 -53.89
CA MET A 935 -32.09 -40.11 -53.83
C MET A 935 -32.04 -40.77 -55.22
N SER A 936 -32.84 -40.29 -56.19
CA SER A 936 -32.85 -40.77 -57.58
C SER A 936 -31.45 -40.87 -58.20
N SER A 937 -30.56 -39.92 -57.87
CA SER A 937 -29.19 -39.87 -58.38
C SER A 937 -28.26 -40.98 -57.87
N LEU A 938 -28.75 -41.87 -56.99
CA LEU A 938 -28.08 -43.11 -56.57
C LEU A 938 -28.41 -44.32 -57.47
N GLY A 939 -29.20 -44.14 -58.54
CA GLY A 939 -29.47 -45.20 -59.53
C GLY A 939 -30.49 -46.25 -59.07
N GLY A 940 -31.52 -45.80 -58.36
CA GLY A 940 -32.73 -46.58 -58.06
C GLY A 940 -33.97 -45.82 -58.54
N SER A 941 -35.08 -46.53 -58.73
CA SER A 941 -36.33 -45.95 -59.24
C SER A 941 -36.85 -44.81 -58.36
N ASN A 942 -37.28 -43.70 -58.97
CA ASN A 942 -38.04 -42.67 -58.26
C ASN A 942 -39.51 -43.09 -58.20
N ARG A 943 -40.01 -43.48 -57.04
CA ARG A 943 -41.42 -43.89 -56.83
C ARG A 943 -42.34 -42.69 -56.52
N GLY A 944 -41.80 -41.47 -56.52
CA GLY A 944 -42.54 -40.25 -56.24
C GLY A 944 -42.83 -40.05 -54.75
N ILE A 945 -43.78 -39.15 -54.47
CA ILE A 945 -44.24 -38.84 -53.12
C ILE A 945 -45.70 -39.23 -52.96
N SER A 946 -46.09 -39.65 -51.76
CA SER A 946 -47.48 -39.97 -51.44
C SER A 946 -47.97 -39.12 -50.28
N ASP A 947 -49.16 -38.56 -50.44
CA ASP A 947 -49.95 -37.98 -49.36
C ASP A 947 -50.64 -39.16 -48.66
N HIS A 948 -50.16 -39.52 -47.47
CA HIS A 948 -50.51 -40.76 -46.79
C HIS A 948 -50.56 -40.54 -45.27
N ASN A 949 -51.72 -40.84 -44.68
CA ASN A 949 -52.11 -40.59 -43.30
C ASN A 949 -51.40 -41.45 -42.22
N LEU A 950 -50.16 -41.89 -42.49
CA LEU A 950 -49.31 -42.62 -41.56
C LEU A 950 -49.24 -41.90 -40.21
N TYR A 951 -49.26 -42.66 -39.11
CA TYR A 951 -49.43 -42.06 -37.78
C TYR A 951 -48.40 -40.95 -37.49
N VAL A 952 -47.13 -41.20 -37.82
CA VAL A 952 -46.01 -40.28 -37.56
C VAL A 952 -45.93 -39.08 -38.53
N THR A 953 -46.54 -39.17 -39.73
CA THR A 953 -46.70 -38.02 -40.61
C THR A 953 -47.85 -37.15 -40.10
N LYS A 954 -49.06 -37.73 -39.98
CA LYS A 954 -50.31 -37.05 -39.60
C LYS A 954 -50.28 -36.36 -38.23
N ASN A 955 -49.68 -36.97 -37.21
CA ASN A 955 -49.74 -36.47 -35.82
C ASN A 955 -48.61 -35.49 -35.43
N ALA A 956 -47.76 -35.07 -36.38
CA ALA A 956 -46.67 -34.14 -36.10
C ALA A 956 -47.14 -32.68 -36.07
N LEU A 957 -46.67 -31.92 -35.08
CA LEU A 957 -46.92 -30.47 -34.92
C LEU A 957 -45.92 -29.59 -35.71
N MET A 958 -45.12 -30.21 -36.57
CA MET A 958 -44.06 -29.58 -37.39
C MET A 958 -43.99 -30.30 -38.76
N PRO A 959 -43.21 -29.81 -39.73
CA PRO A 959 -42.96 -30.56 -40.96
C PRO A 959 -42.51 -31.99 -40.65
N SER A 960 -43.13 -32.99 -41.27
CA SER A 960 -42.79 -34.40 -41.05
C SER A 960 -42.91 -35.26 -42.29
N VAL A 961 -41.94 -36.16 -42.45
CA VAL A 961 -41.83 -37.10 -43.58
C VAL A 961 -41.41 -38.47 -43.08
N LEU A 962 -41.90 -39.52 -43.74
CA LEU A 962 -41.36 -40.88 -43.66
C LEU A 962 -40.74 -41.25 -45.01
N VAL A 963 -39.56 -41.85 -45.00
CA VAL A 963 -38.73 -42.05 -46.20
C VAL A 963 -38.43 -43.52 -46.40
N GLU A 964 -38.79 -44.03 -47.57
CA GLU A 964 -38.42 -45.38 -48.01
C GLU A 964 -37.09 -45.34 -48.77
N THR A 965 -36.08 -46.00 -48.20
CA THR A 965 -34.69 -45.91 -48.68
C THR A 965 -34.30 -46.98 -49.71
N GLY A 966 -35.20 -47.91 -50.02
CA GLY A 966 -35.03 -49.06 -50.90
C GLY A 966 -35.80 -50.27 -50.35
N PHE A 967 -35.83 -51.39 -51.08
CA PHE A 967 -36.66 -52.55 -50.71
C PHE A 967 -35.92 -53.62 -49.91
N VAL A 968 -36.45 -54.02 -48.76
CA VAL A 968 -35.96 -55.17 -47.96
C VAL A 968 -36.36 -56.51 -48.57
N SER A 969 -37.45 -56.57 -49.33
CA SER A 969 -37.79 -57.76 -50.13
C SER A 969 -36.94 -57.92 -51.40
N ASN A 970 -36.14 -56.89 -51.77
CA ASN A 970 -35.28 -56.92 -52.95
C ASN A 970 -33.83 -57.26 -52.58
N ASP A 971 -33.43 -58.49 -52.91
CA ASP A 971 -32.12 -59.05 -52.58
C ASP A 971 -30.93 -58.28 -53.21
N ALA A 972 -31.15 -57.48 -54.25
CA ALA A 972 -30.13 -56.59 -54.83
C ALA A 972 -30.06 -55.24 -54.13
N GLU A 973 -31.19 -54.68 -53.67
CA GLU A 973 -31.19 -53.44 -52.89
C GLU A 973 -30.70 -53.67 -51.45
N VAL A 974 -31.06 -54.79 -50.80
CA VAL A 974 -30.53 -55.17 -49.48
C VAL A 974 -29.00 -55.26 -49.47
N ARG A 975 -28.39 -55.80 -50.53
CA ARG A 975 -26.92 -55.83 -50.69
C ARG A 975 -26.30 -54.43 -50.76
N LYS A 976 -27.00 -53.45 -51.35
CA LYS A 976 -26.59 -52.04 -51.31
C LYS A 976 -26.85 -51.44 -49.92
N LEU A 977 -28.05 -51.59 -49.38
CA LEU A 977 -28.51 -51.02 -48.11
C LEU A 977 -27.69 -51.47 -46.90
N ASN A 978 -27.11 -52.68 -46.91
CA ASN A 978 -26.18 -53.12 -45.85
C ASN A 978 -24.73 -52.64 -46.04
N SER A 979 -24.39 -52.01 -47.18
CA SER A 979 -23.05 -51.47 -47.44
C SER A 979 -22.87 -50.08 -46.83
N ASP A 980 -21.84 -49.92 -45.99
CA ASP A 980 -21.53 -48.65 -45.31
C ASP A 980 -21.40 -47.48 -46.30
N SER A 981 -20.77 -47.70 -47.45
CA SER A 981 -20.58 -46.71 -48.51
C SER A 981 -21.91 -46.17 -49.06
N TYR A 982 -22.88 -47.06 -49.30
CA TYR A 982 -24.19 -46.68 -49.81
C TYR A 982 -25.06 -46.02 -48.72
N GLN A 983 -24.98 -46.50 -47.48
CA GLN A 983 -25.62 -45.84 -46.33
C GLN A 983 -25.10 -44.41 -46.12
N ASN A 984 -23.79 -44.16 -46.34
CA ASN A 984 -23.22 -42.81 -46.32
C ASN A 984 -23.75 -41.95 -47.48
N GLN A 985 -23.93 -42.52 -48.68
CA GLN A 985 -24.52 -41.83 -49.83
C GLN A 985 -25.98 -41.44 -49.56
N ILE A 986 -26.81 -42.36 -49.07
CA ILE A 986 -28.20 -42.10 -48.66
C ILE A 986 -28.23 -40.98 -47.60
N ALA A 987 -27.44 -41.09 -46.53
CA ALA A 987 -27.36 -40.06 -45.50
C ALA A 987 -26.99 -38.68 -46.06
N GLN A 988 -26.08 -38.62 -47.04
CA GLN A 988 -25.71 -37.37 -47.72
C GLN A 988 -26.85 -36.81 -48.59
N LYS A 989 -27.65 -37.66 -49.24
CA LYS A 989 -28.82 -37.24 -50.03
C LYS A 989 -29.96 -36.71 -49.16
N LEU A 990 -30.25 -37.37 -48.05
CA LEU A 990 -31.22 -36.89 -47.07
C LEU A 990 -30.76 -35.56 -46.43
N TYR A 991 -29.47 -35.44 -46.10
CA TYR A 991 -28.87 -34.17 -45.65
C TYR A 991 -29.03 -33.03 -46.68
N ASN A 992 -28.80 -33.31 -47.97
CA ASN A 992 -28.97 -32.33 -49.04
C ASN A 992 -30.41 -31.83 -49.12
N ALA A 993 -31.40 -32.73 -49.02
CA ALA A 993 -32.81 -32.36 -49.05
C ALA A 993 -33.23 -31.51 -47.84
N VAL A 994 -32.78 -31.88 -46.63
CA VAL A 994 -33.04 -31.12 -45.39
C VAL A 994 -32.40 -29.74 -45.43
N THR A 995 -31.15 -29.62 -45.89
CA THR A 995 -30.49 -28.32 -46.03
C THR A 995 -31.13 -27.44 -47.11
N LYS A 996 -31.65 -28.03 -48.19
CA LYS A 996 -32.45 -27.30 -49.20
C LYS A 996 -33.75 -26.76 -48.63
N LEU A 997 -34.57 -27.59 -47.95
CA LEU A 997 -35.79 -27.14 -47.28
C LEU A 997 -35.52 -25.96 -46.33
N PHE A 998 -34.42 -26.02 -45.59
CA PHE A 998 -34.07 -25.03 -44.58
C PHE A 998 -33.39 -23.77 -45.10
N ASN A 999 -33.10 -23.69 -46.40
CA ASN A 999 -32.59 -22.51 -47.10
C ASN A 999 -33.65 -21.87 -48.03
N ILE A 1000 -34.90 -22.37 -47.98
CA ILE A 1000 -36.11 -21.80 -48.59
C ILE A 1000 -36.88 -21.04 -47.49
#